data_AF-A0AAW0PQH2-F1
#
_entry.id   AF-A0AAW0PQH2-F1
#
_cell.length_a   1.000
_cell.length_b   1.000
_cell.length_c   1.000
_cell.angle_alpha   90.00
_cell.angle_beta   90.00
_cell.angle_gamma   90.00
#
_symmetry.space_group_name_H-M   'P 1'
#
loop_
_entity.id
_entity.type
_entity.pdbx_description
1 polymer ?
#
loop_
_entity_poly.entity_id
_entity_poly.type
_entity_poly.pdbx_seq_one_letter_code
_entity_poly.pdbx_strand_id
1 'polypeptide(L)'
;MDAKSDVSSATKDTLFTRKTSPKIHALTLEWVYGRTPILPVFALQDQDKQVVLYAAENVAVIYNHTSNSQHILQGHSHNLCCLCVSEDRRWVATADPSPMILVWDSYSGIPVCTLFDCHPKHGFANMSFSKDTKYLVTLGAGRVQHVCVWDWTCNTETPLSCIDLSPNYGFQEQIVLNSSSSEFLSCSETHVVLYTLEQKNLSCFALRLRKGGAVDPHFPSALHSVAKADAALVQAVFHWREPQVLTATTGGSVVVWNLDFGMAKSELSKNVILWHLQEAPFTAMTVSDSYIVTGDVEGVVKFFGQNFEPLAFYTDLVQQPIWYISLSSEATAGFVLKNHFIRNFIVSTCGSSVLHVNAETNEVHKLLEEEPEPVQALCCHPERPLLVTGNNGSLLRVRDISNKLTVARRKFSAQQPISCITYDRAGSLLAVGFSSGSVHILDSSSLQSDPEQGFDLCKDSIQLLSFSDDSLFLAAADSGFAVTVLKRDSDEAHWKVLGRYRSHYKPIRSLLFGLCLDSTRPRLLSLGLDRRLVEYDLQRLSDLRLLSTERVEQLAVPLSMTWCPPVSREQFLLLCNDQYKLRLINSTTHVCRKVIRAPTHSSPLQRILILPKTKEDQSKTFHMAFITHNMVLLILTLMLLLLRFVQ
;
A
#
# COMPACT_ATOMS: atom_id res chain seq x y z
N MET A 1 8.34 -31.78 -29.76
CA MET A 1 9.06 -30.55 -29.37
C MET A 1 8.74 -30.32 -27.91
N ASP A 2 9.68 -30.66 -27.03
CA ASP A 2 9.50 -30.50 -25.58
C ASP A 2 9.43 -29.01 -25.25
N ALA A 3 8.22 -28.51 -24.98
CA ALA A 3 8.04 -27.16 -24.49
C ALA A 3 8.69 -27.09 -23.10
N LYS A 4 9.85 -26.43 -23.00
CA LYS A 4 10.50 -26.14 -21.71
C LYS A 4 9.53 -25.32 -20.85
N SER A 5 9.45 -25.64 -19.56
CA SER A 5 8.63 -24.88 -18.60
C SER A 5 9.01 -23.39 -18.63
N ASP A 6 8.00 -22.52 -18.59
CA ASP A 6 8.19 -21.06 -18.53
C ASP A 6 9.05 -20.66 -17.31
N VAL A 7 8.92 -21.37 -16.20
CA VAL A 7 9.69 -21.13 -14.96
C VAL A 7 11.15 -21.55 -15.11
N SER A 8 11.42 -22.66 -15.81
CA SER A 8 12.80 -23.18 -15.96
C SER A 8 13.61 -22.40 -17.01
N SER A 9 12.94 -21.70 -17.92
CA SER A 9 13.57 -20.83 -18.92
C SER A 9 13.59 -19.35 -18.50
N ALA A 10 12.96 -18.99 -17.38
CA ALA A 10 12.91 -17.62 -16.89
C ALA A 10 14.28 -17.13 -16.40
N THR A 11 14.57 -15.88 -16.73
CA THR A 11 15.75 -15.11 -16.34
C THR A 11 15.31 -13.83 -15.65
N LYS A 12 16.26 -13.12 -15.02
CA LYS A 12 16.02 -11.82 -14.36
C LYS A 12 15.23 -10.82 -15.23
N ASP A 13 15.38 -10.88 -16.55
CA ASP A 13 14.73 -9.95 -17.49
C ASP A 13 13.41 -10.46 -18.07
N THR A 14 13.04 -11.73 -17.82
CA THR A 14 11.89 -12.38 -18.46
C THR A 14 10.57 -11.70 -18.08
N LEU A 15 10.41 -11.26 -16.84
CA LEU A 15 9.16 -10.71 -16.32
C LEU A 15 8.65 -9.51 -17.13
N PHE A 16 9.55 -8.59 -17.46
CA PHE A 16 9.22 -7.31 -18.11
C PHE A 16 9.38 -7.33 -19.64
N THR A 17 9.98 -8.39 -20.21
CA THR A 17 10.12 -8.54 -21.67
C THR A 17 8.96 -9.30 -22.30
N ARG A 18 8.14 -9.99 -21.50
CA ARG A 18 7.00 -10.77 -21.98
C ARG A 18 5.90 -9.83 -22.52
N LYS A 19 5.59 -9.93 -23.82
CA LYS A 19 4.39 -9.31 -24.38
C LYS A 19 3.15 -9.89 -23.68
N THR A 20 2.29 -9.01 -23.17
CA THR A 20 1.07 -9.36 -22.44
C THR A 20 0.26 -10.41 -23.22
N SER A 21 0.02 -11.56 -22.60
CA SER A 21 -0.90 -12.57 -23.12
C SER A 21 -2.32 -11.99 -23.23
N PRO A 22 -3.17 -12.53 -24.13
CA PRO A 22 -4.54 -12.05 -24.25
C PRO A 22 -5.27 -12.22 -22.91
N LYS A 23 -5.82 -11.13 -22.38
CA LYS A 23 -6.57 -11.12 -21.13
C LYS A 23 -7.90 -11.84 -21.32
N ILE A 24 -8.12 -12.93 -20.57
CA ILE A 24 -9.31 -13.78 -20.69
C ILE A 24 -10.43 -13.33 -19.74
N HIS A 25 -10.08 -12.62 -18.65
CA HIS A 25 -11.03 -12.20 -17.62
C HIS A 25 -11.67 -10.83 -17.91
N ALA A 26 -12.94 -10.67 -17.52
CA ALA A 26 -13.70 -9.43 -17.73
C ALA A 26 -13.15 -8.24 -16.93
N LEU A 27 -12.52 -8.52 -15.78
CA LEU A 27 -11.78 -7.57 -14.96
C LEU A 27 -10.37 -8.14 -14.77
N THR A 28 -9.35 -7.38 -15.14
CA THR A 28 -7.95 -7.74 -14.91
C THR A 28 -7.25 -6.56 -14.27
N LEU A 29 -6.59 -6.81 -13.14
CA LEU A 29 -5.80 -5.79 -12.46
C LEU A 29 -4.55 -5.47 -13.26
N GLU A 30 -4.33 -4.19 -13.55
CA GLU A 30 -3.20 -3.71 -14.35
C GLU A 30 -2.19 -2.92 -13.56
N TRP A 31 -2.65 -2.18 -12.57
CA TRP A 31 -1.79 -1.28 -11.81
C TRP A 31 -2.28 -1.12 -10.39
N VAL A 32 -1.33 -1.00 -9.48
CA VAL A 32 -1.53 -0.80 -8.05
C VAL A 32 -0.75 0.44 -7.60
N TYR A 33 -1.45 1.39 -7.00
CA TYR A 33 -0.85 2.53 -6.30
C TYR A 33 -1.05 2.39 -4.80
N GLY A 34 0.01 2.69 -4.05
CA GLY A 34 0.06 2.51 -2.60
C GLY A 34 0.68 1.17 -2.21
N ARG A 35 1.09 1.09 -0.95
CA ARG A 35 1.68 -0.11 -0.33
C ARG A 35 1.10 -0.28 1.07
N THR A 36 1.21 -1.49 1.62
CA THR A 36 0.97 -1.75 3.03
C THR A 36 2.22 -1.34 3.83
N PRO A 37 2.21 -0.24 4.62
CA PRO A 37 3.44 0.31 5.20
C PRO A 37 4.16 -0.64 6.17
N ILE A 38 3.36 -1.44 6.88
CA ILE A 38 3.78 -2.37 7.92
C ILE A 38 4.61 -3.55 7.35
N LEU A 39 4.47 -3.85 6.06
CA LEU A 39 5.17 -4.96 5.42
C LEU A 39 6.50 -4.54 4.78
N PRO A 40 7.48 -5.46 4.69
CA PRO A 40 8.79 -5.17 4.13
C PRO A 40 8.74 -4.84 2.64
N VAL A 41 9.75 -4.09 2.22
CA VAL A 41 10.04 -3.82 0.80
C VAL A 41 11.41 -4.41 0.50
N PHE A 42 11.52 -5.16 -0.59
CA PHE A 42 12.75 -5.85 -0.97
C PHE A 42 13.29 -5.33 -2.30
N ALA A 43 14.60 -5.11 -2.37
CA ALA A 43 15.31 -4.88 -3.61
C ALA A 43 15.57 -6.22 -4.30
N LEU A 44 15.01 -6.40 -5.50
CA LEU A 44 15.18 -7.62 -6.30
C LEU A 44 16.35 -7.47 -7.30
N GLN A 45 16.44 -6.31 -7.95
CA GLN A 45 17.49 -5.95 -8.92
C GLN A 45 17.85 -4.48 -8.73
N ASP A 46 19.11 -4.12 -8.98
CA ASP A 46 19.59 -2.77 -8.71
C ASP A 46 20.49 -2.17 -9.79
N GLN A 47 21.32 -2.96 -10.48
CA GLN A 47 22.28 -2.45 -11.46
C GLN A 47 21.62 -1.76 -12.66
N ASP A 48 21.04 -2.53 -13.58
CA ASP A 48 20.45 -1.99 -14.81
C ASP A 48 18.99 -1.56 -14.61
N LYS A 49 18.35 -2.11 -13.59
CA LYS A 49 16.92 -1.95 -13.31
C LYS A 49 16.72 -1.84 -11.81
N GLN A 50 16.08 -0.77 -11.37
CA GLN A 50 15.65 -0.61 -9.99
C GLN A 50 14.32 -1.36 -9.81
N VAL A 51 14.40 -2.66 -9.48
CA VAL A 51 13.24 -3.53 -9.30
C VAL A 51 13.02 -3.80 -7.82
N VAL A 52 11.84 -3.42 -7.33
CA VAL A 52 11.43 -3.60 -5.92
C VAL A 52 10.19 -4.45 -5.79
N LEU A 53 10.08 -5.18 -4.68
CA LEU A 53 8.92 -5.95 -4.29
C LEU A 53 8.29 -5.33 -3.05
N TYR A 54 6.98 -5.09 -3.09
CA TYR A 54 6.21 -4.65 -1.93
C TYR A 54 4.82 -5.27 -1.92
N ALA A 55 4.17 -5.28 -0.76
CA ALA A 55 2.79 -5.71 -0.62
C ALA A 55 1.83 -4.52 -0.72
N ALA A 56 0.66 -4.75 -1.33
CA ALA A 56 -0.43 -3.80 -1.40
C ALA A 56 -1.76 -4.57 -1.33
N GLU A 57 -2.53 -4.38 -0.25
CA GLU A 57 -3.76 -5.15 0.02
C GLU A 57 -3.50 -6.66 0.01
N ASN A 58 -4.19 -7.41 -0.85
CA ASN A 58 -4.11 -8.85 -1.01
C ASN A 58 -3.15 -9.30 -2.14
N VAL A 59 -2.34 -8.40 -2.68
CA VAL A 59 -1.38 -8.70 -3.75
C VAL A 59 0.02 -8.26 -3.36
N ALA A 60 1.01 -8.91 -3.97
CA ALA A 60 2.39 -8.42 -3.98
C ALA A 60 2.70 -7.84 -5.36
N VAL A 61 3.45 -6.75 -5.40
CA VAL A 61 3.77 -6.00 -6.61
C VAL A 61 5.27 -6.01 -6.81
N ILE A 62 5.71 -6.54 -7.96
CA ILE A 62 7.08 -6.38 -8.46
C ILE A 62 7.09 -5.17 -9.37
N TYR A 63 7.69 -4.08 -8.92
CA TYR A 63 7.71 -2.80 -9.62
C TYR A 63 9.12 -2.50 -10.14
N ASN A 64 9.23 -2.25 -11.45
CA ASN A 64 10.43 -1.74 -12.08
C ASN A 64 10.31 -0.22 -12.24
N HIS A 65 11.10 0.50 -11.45
CA HIS A 65 11.12 1.96 -11.46
C HIS A 65 11.71 2.51 -12.77
N THR A 66 12.76 1.88 -13.30
CA THR A 66 13.46 2.32 -14.51
C THR A 66 12.55 2.35 -15.75
N SER A 67 11.71 1.32 -15.92
CA SER A 67 10.75 1.24 -17.03
C SER A 67 9.33 1.66 -16.68
N ASN A 68 9.08 2.10 -15.44
CA ASN A 68 7.75 2.40 -14.90
C ASN A 68 6.71 1.32 -15.24
N SER A 69 7.01 0.08 -14.87
CA SER A 69 6.16 -1.08 -15.14
C SER A 69 6.04 -1.97 -13.91
N GLN A 70 4.87 -2.57 -13.69
CA GLN A 70 4.66 -3.48 -12.56
C GLN A 70 4.10 -4.82 -13.02
N HIS A 71 4.41 -5.85 -12.25
CA HIS A 71 3.84 -7.17 -12.33
C HIS A 71 3.18 -7.51 -11.00
N ILE A 72 1.97 -8.05 -11.06
CA ILE A 72 1.12 -8.23 -9.88
C ILE A 72 0.96 -9.72 -9.59
N LEU A 73 1.41 -10.13 -8.41
CA LEU A 73 1.29 -11.49 -7.89
C LEU A 73 -0.06 -11.61 -7.18
N GLN A 74 -1.04 -12.19 -7.87
CA GLN A 74 -2.43 -12.30 -7.39
C GLN A 74 -2.82 -13.76 -7.11
N GLY A 75 -3.30 -14.02 -5.89
CA GLY A 75 -3.81 -15.34 -5.49
C GLY A 75 -4.49 -15.36 -4.11
N HIS A 76 -4.13 -14.43 -3.21
CA HIS A 76 -4.68 -14.35 -1.86
C HIS A 76 -6.06 -13.69 -1.81
N SER A 77 -6.85 -14.10 -0.82
CA SER A 77 -8.24 -13.61 -0.63
C SER A 77 -8.33 -12.54 0.46
N HIS A 78 -7.36 -12.47 1.36
CA HIS A 78 -7.28 -11.45 2.40
C HIS A 78 -6.01 -10.63 2.22
N ASN A 79 -5.90 -9.54 2.99
CA ASN A 79 -4.71 -8.71 2.96
C ASN A 79 -3.49 -9.52 3.35
N LEU A 80 -2.39 -9.30 2.65
CA LEU A 80 -1.13 -9.93 3.00
C LEU A 80 -0.76 -9.49 4.42
N CYS A 81 -0.36 -10.46 5.23
CA CYS A 81 0.18 -10.23 6.57
C CYS A 81 1.67 -10.57 6.63
N CYS A 82 2.20 -11.31 5.64
CA CYS A 82 3.62 -11.63 5.56
C CYS A 82 4.12 -11.66 4.11
N LEU A 83 5.38 -11.26 3.92
CA LEU A 83 6.10 -11.24 2.66
C LEU A 83 7.59 -11.52 2.92
N CYS A 84 8.19 -12.47 2.22
CA CYS A 84 9.63 -12.67 2.27
C CYS A 84 10.20 -13.10 0.91
N VAL A 85 11.51 -12.97 0.78
CA VAL A 85 12.25 -13.28 -0.46
C VAL A 85 13.44 -14.17 -0.10
N SER A 86 13.78 -15.09 -0.98
CA SER A 86 15.01 -15.88 -0.89
C SER A 86 16.26 -15.01 -1.02
N GLU A 87 17.40 -15.52 -0.55
CA GLU A 87 18.68 -14.81 -0.61
C GLU A 87 19.10 -14.48 -2.06
N ASP A 88 18.83 -15.40 -2.99
CA ASP A 88 19.09 -15.24 -4.42
C ASP A 88 18.08 -14.33 -5.16
N ARG A 89 17.10 -13.77 -4.44
CA ARG A 89 16.01 -12.92 -4.96
C ARG A 89 15.08 -13.58 -5.98
N ARG A 90 15.18 -14.90 -6.18
CA ARG A 90 14.36 -15.63 -7.15
C ARG A 90 13.00 -16.02 -6.61
N TRP A 91 12.92 -16.44 -5.36
CA TRP A 91 11.68 -16.97 -4.77
C TRP A 91 11.06 -15.94 -3.86
N VAL A 92 9.76 -15.72 -4.03
CA VAL A 92 8.96 -14.82 -3.19
C VAL A 92 7.90 -15.65 -2.50
N ALA A 93 7.79 -15.55 -1.18
CA ALA A 93 6.69 -16.14 -0.42
C ALA A 93 5.75 -15.04 0.09
N THR A 94 4.46 -15.34 -0.01
CA THR A 94 3.37 -14.43 0.38
C THR A 94 2.36 -15.19 1.21
N ALA A 95 1.85 -14.57 2.27
CA ALA A 95 0.72 -15.11 3.03
C ALA A 95 -0.26 -14.02 3.45
N ASP A 96 -1.52 -14.41 3.52
CA ASP A 96 -2.61 -13.69 4.18
C ASP A 96 -3.00 -14.44 5.48
N PRO A 97 -3.96 -13.94 6.28
CA PRO A 97 -4.42 -14.64 7.48
C PRO A 97 -5.09 -16.00 7.26
N SER A 98 -5.30 -16.43 6.00
CA SER A 98 -5.80 -17.78 5.70
C SER A 98 -4.68 -18.82 5.85
N PRO A 99 -4.98 -20.13 5.96
CA PRO A 99 -3.97 -21.16 6.14
C PRO A 99 -3.12 -21.47 4.90
N MET A 100 -2.83 -20.48 4.06
CA MET A 100 -2.20 -20.67 2.76
C MET A 100 -0.97 -19.79 2.59
N ILE A 101 0.10 -20.39 2.05
CA ILE A 101 1.28 -19.66 1.58
C ILE A 101 1.40 -19.91 0.08
N LEU A 102 1.65 -18.84 -0.68
CA LEU A 102 1.99 -18.93 -2.10
C LEU A 102 3.46 -18.57 -2.29
N VAL A 103 4.20 -19.45 -2.97
CA VAL A 103 5.58 -19.25 -3.40
C VAL A 103 5.60 -18.98 -4.90
N TRP A 104 6.27 -17.90 -5.30
CA TRP A 104 6.33 -17.39 -6.66
C TRP A 104 7.76 -17.35 -7.17
N ASP A 105 7.95 -17.58 -8.47
CA ASP A 105 9.18 -17.24 -9.18
C ASP A 105 9.15 -15.76 -9.56
N SER A 106 10.06 -14.95 -9.02
CA SER A 106 10.14 -13.51 -9.28
C SER A 106 10.50 -13.18 -10.73
N TYR A 107 11.11 -14.13 -11.45
CA TYR A 107 11.55 -13.95 -12.84
C TYR A 107 10.42 -14.16 -13.85
N SER A 108 9.50 -15.09 -13.60
CA SER A 108 8.35 -15.35 -14.47
C SER A 108 7.04 -14.78 -13.94
N GLY A 109 6.94 -14.51 -12.64
CA GLY A 109 5.71 -14.10 -11.95
C GLY A 109 4.72 -15.24 -11.73
N ILE A 110 5.14 -16.49 -11.97
CA ILE A 110 4.27 -17.67 -11.91
C ILE A 110 4.33 -18.26 -10.49
N PRO A 111 3.19 -18.65 -9.88
CA PRO A 111 3.18 -19.39 -8.63
C PRO A 111 3.71 -20.81 -8.86
N VAL A 112 4.69 -21.23 -8.06
CA VAL A 112 5.37 -22.52 -8.20
C VAL A 112 5.00 -23.53 -7.12
N CYS A 113 4.56 -23.05 -5.95
CA CYS A 113 4.17 -23.91 -4.84
C CYS A 113 3.10 -23.22 -3.99
N THR A 114 2.15 -24.02 -3.49
CA THR A 114 1.14 -23.60 -2.52
C THR A 114 1.25 -24.52 -1.32
N LEU A 115 1.52 -23.95 -0.14
CA LEU A 115 1.49 -24.68 1.12
C LEU A 115 0.12 -24.45 1.78
N PHE A 116 -0.54 -25.53 2.18
CA PHE A 116 -1.86 -25.51 2.81
C PHE A 116 -1.75 -25.81 4.31
N ASP A 117 -2.86 -25.60 5.02
CA ASP A 117 -3.01 -25.88 6.46
C ASP A 117 -1.92 -25.29 7.36
N CYS A 118 -1.35 -24.17 6.93
CA CYS A 118 -0.33 -23.43 7.64
C CYS A 118 -0.98 -22.52 8.71
N HIS A 119 -0.75 -22.78 10.00
CA HIS A 119 -1.28 -21.95 11.11
C HIS A 119 -2.81 -21.65 11.05
N PRO A 120 -3.68 -22.67 10.94
CA PRO A 120 -5.09 -22.51 10.50
C PRO A 120 -6.02 -21.74 11.43
N LYS A 121 -5.62 -21.53 12.69
CA LYS A 121 -6.48 -20.86 13.69
C LYS A 121 -6.23 -19.35 13.78
N HIS A 122 -5.01 -18.92 13.51
CA HIS A 122 -4.54 -17.59 13.93
C HIS A 122 -3.74 -16.85 12.85
N GLY A 123 -3.48 -17.46 11.69
CA GLY A 123 -2.69 -16.84 10.62
C GLY A 123 -1.22 -16.68 11.00
N PHE A 124 -0.52 -15.79 10.29
CA PHE A 124 0.93 -15.65 10.37
C PHE A 124 1.35 -14.33 11.02
N ALA A 125 2.41 -14.39 11.82
CA ALA A 125 3.14 -13.23 12.31
C ALA A 125 4.36 -12.92 11.42
N ASN A 126 5.09 -13.95 10.97
CA ASN A 126 6.24 -13.77 10.08
C ASN A 126 6.59 -15.04 9.29
N MET A 127 7.44 -14.89 8.26
CA MET A 127 8.02 -15.97 7.48
C MET A 127 9.39 -15.59 6.92
N SER A 128 10.27 -16.58 6.72
CA SER A 128 11.59 -16.31 6.16
C SER A 128 12.20 -17.56 5.50
N PHE A 129 12.90 -17.35 4.37
CA PHE A 129 13.61 -18.40 3.66
C PHE A 129 14.99 -18.63 4.27
N SER A 130 15.37 -19.90 4.36
CA SER A 130 16.76 -20.30 4.56
C SER A 130 17.67 -19.79 3.43
N LYS A 131 18.96 -19.56 3.75
CA LYS A 131 19.93 -19.04 2.76
C LYS A 131 20.17 -20.00 1.60
N ASP A 132 20.07 -21.30 1.82
CA ASP A 132 20.13 -22.33 0.77
C ASP A 132 18.80 -22.46 -0.01
N THR A 133 17.79 -21.65 0.36
CA THR A 133 16.46 -21.58 -0.25
C THR A 133 15.65 -22.87 -0.15
N LYS A 134 16.08 -23.86 0.64
CA LYS A 134 15.41 -25.15 0.73
C LYS A 134 14.24 -25.15 1.72
N TYR A 135 14.46 -24.50 2.85
CA TYR A 135 13.48 -24.40 3.94
C TYR A 135 12.80 -23.04 3.98
N LEU A 136 11.51 -23.06 4.29
CA LEU A 136 10.71 -21.89 4.64
C LEU A 136 10.28 -22.02 6.11
N VAL A 137 10.64 -21.04 6.94
CA VAL A 137 10.22 -20.98 8.35
C VAL A 137 9.01 -20.07 8.45
N THR A 138 8.03 -20.49 9.24
CA THR A 138 6.77 -19.78 9.46
C THR A 138 6.51 -19.62 10.95
N LEU A 139 5.97 -18.47 11.34
CA LEU A 139 5.61 -18.15 12.72
C LEU A 139 4.13 -17.76 12.77
N GLY A 140 3.36 -18.44 13.60
CA GLY A 140 1.93 -18.16 13.78
C GLY A 140 1.67 -16.93 14.65
N ALA A 141 0.55 -16.24 14.41
CA ALA A 141 0.12 -15.07 15.19
C ALA A 141 -0.82 -15.42 16.37
N GLY A 142 -0.83 -16.69 16.80
CA GLY A 142 -1.63 -17.15 17.94
C GLY A 142 -1.09 -16.69 19.30
N ARG A 143 -1.92 -16.79 20.34
CA ARG A 143 -1.49 -16.52 21.73
C ARG A 143 -0.35 -17.45 22.18
N VAL A 144 -0.46 -18.72 21.79
CA VAL A 144 0.68 -19.65 21.77
C VAL A 144 1.16 -19.63 20.32
N GLN A 145 2.35 -19.07 20.08
CA GLN A 145 2.88 -18.99 18.74
C GLN A 145 3.48 -20.34 18.36
N HIS A 146 3.07 -20.83 17.19
CA HIS A 146 3.59 -22.05 16.61
C HIS A 146 4.67 -21.67 15.59
N VAL A 147 5.83 -22.29 15.68
CA VAL A 147 6.91 -22.16 14.68
C VAL A 147 6.98 -23.45 13.90
N CYS A 148 6.92 -23.36 12.58
CA CYS A 148 7.01 -24.53 11.69
C CYS A 148 8.06 -24.31 10.60
N VAL A 149 8.84 -25.35 10.35
CA VAL A 149 9.83 -25.42 9.26
C VAL A 149 9.27 -26.28 8.14
N TRP A 150 9.26 -25.77 6.93
CA TRP A 150 8.72 -26.42 5.75
C TRP A 150 9.84 -26.68 4.75
N ASP A 151 9.90 -27.89 4.20
CA ASP A 151 10.66 -28.15 2.97
C ASP A 151 9.72 -27.92 1.79
N TRP A 152 9.67 -26.68 1.32
CA TRP A 152 8.70 -26.25 0.29
C TRP A 152 9.05 -26.81 -1.10
N THR A 153 10.24 -27.39 -1.26
CA THR A 153 10.70 -28.05 -2.48
C THR A 153 10.25 -29.50 -2.58
N CYS A 154 9.88 -30.11 -1.44
CA CYS A 154 9.28 -31.42 -1.39
C CYS A 154 7.76 -31.34 -1.58
N ASN A 155 7.18 -32.33 -2.27
CA ASN A 155 5.72 -32.45 -2.46
C ASN A 155 4.99 -32.91 -1.18
N THR A 156 5.52 -32.64 0.00
CA THR A 156 4.89 -32.99 1.28
C THR A 156 4.02 -31.84 1.76
N GLU A 157 2.75 -32.12 2.04
CA GLU A 157 1.78 -31.12 2.53
C GLU A 157 1.92 -30.82 4.03
N THR A 158 2.86 -31.47 4.73
CA THR A 158 3.08 -31.28 6.17
C THR A 158 4.41 -30.61 6.45
N PRO A 159 4.52 -29.84 7.54
CA PRO A 159 5.79 -29.25 7.95
C PRO A 159 6.79 -30.35 8.32
N LEU A 160 8.08 -30.06 8.13
CA LEU A 160 9.19 -30.93 8.53
C LEU A 160 9.25 -31.09 10.04
N SER A 161 9.02 -29.99 10.76
CA SER A 161 9.04 -29.92 12.22
C SER A 161 8.28 -28.68 12.68
N CYS A 162 7.66 -28.76 13.85
CA CYS A 162 7.03 -27.62 14.50
C CYS A 162 7.31 -27.63 16.00
N ILE A 163 7.30 -26.45 16.61
CA ILE A 163 7.42 -26.27 18.06
C ILE A 163 6.48 -25.15 18.55
N ASP A 164 5.93 -25.35 19.74
CA ASP A 164 5.08 -24.38 20.42
C ASP A 164 5.94 -23.50 21.33
N LEU A 165 5.82 -22.18 21.17
CA LEU A 165 6.53 -21.24 22.02
C LEU A 165 5.79 -21.02 23.32
N SER A 166 6.54 -20.98 24.42
CA SER A 166 6.00 -20.54 25.69
C SER A 166 5.53 -19.08 25.58
N PRO A 167 4.30 -18.74 26.00
CA PRO A 167 3.84 -17.34 26.02
C PRO A 167 4.74 -16.41 26.84
N ASN A 168 5.56 -16.97 27.74
CA ASN A 168 6.52 -16.21 28.55
C ASN A 168 7.69 -15.61 27.74
N TYR A 169 7.91 -16.09 26.51
CA TYR A 169 8.94 -15.54 25.61
C TYR A 169 8.48 -14.25 24.90
N GLY A 170 7.27 -13.76 25.19
CA GLY A 170 6.70 -12.60 24.51
C GLY A 170 6.28 -12.91 23.07
N PHE A 171 5.58 -11.96 22.44
CA PHE A 171 5.11 -12.09 21.06
C PHE A 171 6.28 -11.86 20.10
N GLN A 172 6.71 -12.93 19.45
CA GLN A 172 7.78 -12.91 18.46
C GLN A 172 7.24 -12.31 17.16
N GLU A 173 7.94 -11.32 16.61
CA GLU A 173 7.49 -10.57 15.42
C GLU A 173 8.37 -10.81 14.19
N GLN A 174 9.60 -11.26 14.38
CA GLN A 174 10.60 -11.39 13.32
C GLN A 174 11.21 -12.79 13.29
N ILE A 175 11.65 -13.22 12.11
CA ILE A 175 12.45 -14.44 11.92
C ILE A 175 13.67 -14.12 11.07
N VAL A 176 14.85 -14.50 11.56
CA VAL A 176 16.13 -14.35 10.83
C VAL A 176 16.85 -15.69 10.80
N LEU A 177 17.23 -16.16 9.61
CA LEU A 177 17.93 -17.43 9.45
C LEU A 177 19.45 -17.26 9.41
N ASN A 178 20.16 -18.23 9.99
CA ASN A 178 21.60 -18.33 9.90
C ASN A 178 22.03 -18.81 8.50
N SER A 179 23.29 -18.55 8.16
CA SER A 179 23.92 -19.06 6.94
C SER A 179 23.98 -20.59 6.87
N SER A 180 23.99 -21.27 8.01
CA SER A 180 24.15 -22.73 8.12
C SER A 180 22.90 -23.55 7.83
N SER A 181 21.76 -22.94 7.47
CA SER A 181 20.43 -23.57 7.24
C SER A 181 19.82 -24.33 8.45
N SER A 182 20.61 -24.68 9.46
CA SER A 182 20.20 -25.44 10.64
C SER A 182 19.74 -24.57 11.80
N GLU A 183 20.01 -23.26 11.77
CA GLU A 183 19.73 -22.36 12.89
C GLU A 183 18.98 -21.13 12.43
N PHE A 184 18.10 -20.63 13.30
CA PHE A 184 17.40 -19.38 13.08
C PHE A 184 17.02 -18.72 14.40
N LEU A 185 16.61 -17.46 14.32
CA LEU A 185 16.23 -16.63 15.46
C LEU A 185 14.82 -16.11 15.27
N SER A 186 14.13 -15.88 16.38
CA SER A 186 13.01 -14.96 16.45
C SER A 186 13.24 -13.91 17.53
N CYS A 187 12.63 -12.74 17.35
CA CYS A 187 12.76 -11.63 18.29
C CYS A 187 11.38 -11.09 18.69
N SER A 188 11.19 -10.88 19.99
CA SER A 188 10.13 -10.07 20.59
C SER A 188 10.74 -8.85 21.25
N GLU A 189 9.91 -7.94 21.78
CA GLU A 189 10.37 -6.79 22.57
C GLU A 189 11.19 -7.17 23.82
N THR A 190 11.13 -8.43 24.25
CA THR A 190 11.69 -8.87 25.55
C THR A 190 12.66 -10.04 25.48
N HIS A 191 12.53 -10.92 24.47
CA HIS A 191 13.33 -12.12 24.34
C HIS A 191 13.77 -12.32 22.89
N VAL A 192 14.95 -12.89 22.74
CA VAL A 192 15.41 -13.48 21.46
C VAL A 192 15.34 -14.98 21.62
N VAL A 193 14.71 -15.71 20.71
CA VAL A 193 14.64 -17.17 20.75
C VAL A 193 15.52 -17.74 19.64
N LEU A 194 16.51 -18.55 20.02
CA LEU A 194 17.35 -19.32 19.11
C LEU A 194 16.72 -20.68 18.86
N TYR A 195 16.68 -21.09 17.60
CA TYR A 195 16.18 -22.37 17.15
C TYR A 195 17.29 -23.15 16.47
N THR A 196 17.31 -24.45 16.75
CA THR A 196 18.25 -25.39 16.15
C THR A 196 17.47 -26.57 15.60
N LEU A 197 17.64 -26.84 14.31
CA LEU A 197 17.05 -27.93 13.57
C LEU A 197 18.10 -29.03 13.37
N GLU A 198 18.01 -30.09 14.17
CA GLU A 198 18.89 -31.25 14.08
C GLU A 198 18.08 -32.47 13.67
N GLN A 199 18.46 -33.12 12.56
CA GLN A 199 17.80 -34.34 12.08
C GLN A 199 16.26 -34.25 12.00
N LYS A 200 15.73 -33.09 11.57
CA LYS A 200 14.28 -32.77 11.50
C LYS A 200 13.59 -32.56 12.85
N ASN A 201 14.33 -32.54 13.96
CA ASN A 201 13.82 -32.15 15.26
C ASN A 201 14.17 -30.69 15.52
N LEU A 202 13.13 -29.89 15.79
CA LEU A 202 13.27 -28.49 16.12
C LEU A 202 13.36 -28.33 17.63
N SER A 203 14.42 -27.68 18.11
CA SER A 203 14.55 -27.26 19.51
C SER A 203 14.70 -25.75 19.59
N CYS A 204 14.23 -25.14 20.68
CA CYS A 204 14.34 -23.70 20.88
C CYS A 204 14.94 -23.36 22.26
N PHE A 205 15.61 -22.23 22.35
CA PHE A 205 16.16 -21.67 23.58
C PHE A 205 16.01 -20.15 23.62
N ALA A 206 15.45 -19.62 24.71
CA ALA A 206 15.23 -18.18 24.86
C ALA A 206 16.41 -17.49 25.56
N LEU A 207 16.98 -16.49 24.88
CA LEU A 207 17.93 -15.51 25.40
C LEU A 207 17.15 -14.34 26.01
N ARG A 208 17.52 -13.96 27.24
CA ARG A 208 16.86 -12.89 28.00
C ARG A 208 17.90 -11.99 28.65
N LEU A 209 17.71 -10.67 28.52
CA LEU A 209 18.46 -9.71 29.32
C LEU A 209 17.94 -9.74 30.76
N ARG A 210 18.82 -10.05 31.71
CA ARG A 210 18.47 -9.94 33.13
C ARG A 210 18.41 -8.47 33.51
N LYS A 211 17.31 -8.02 34.14
CA LYS A 211 17.25 -6.72 34.80
C LYS A 211 18.34 -6.68 35.88
N GLY A 212 19.36 -5.84 35.70
CA GLY A 212 20.47 -5.68 36.64
C GLY A 212 21.59 -6.74 36.58
N GLY A 213 21.84 -7.36 35.43
CA GLY A 213 22.97 -8.30 35.27
C GLY A 213 24.33 -7.62 35.46
N ALA A 214 25.14 -8.16 36.37
CA ALA A 214 26.47 -7.67 36.72
C ALA A 214 27.43 -7.66 35.51
N VAL A 215 28.13 -6.54 35.36
CA VAL A 215 29.28 -6.39 34.45
C VAL A 215 30.43 -7.24 35.00
N ASP A 216 31.03 -8.06 34.16
CA ASP A 216 32.23 -8.84 34.50
C ASP A 216 33.39 -7.89 34.86
N PRO A 217 33.97 -7.95 36.08
CA PRO A 217 35.03 -7.04 36.51
C PRO A 217 36.39 -7.25 35.82
N HIS A 218 36.51 -8.17 34.86
CA HIS A 218 37.79 -8.46 34.17
C HIS A 218 37.99 -7.74 32.83
N PHE A 219 37.08 -6.86 32.40
CA PHE A 219 37.27 -6.02 31.21
C PHE A 219 37.64 -4.57 31.58
N PRO A 220 38.64 -3.96 30.89
CA PRO A 220 39.17 -2.65 31.26
C PRO A 220 38.12 -1.53 31.17
N SER A 221 38.14 -0.70 32.21
CA SER A 221 37.16 0.27 32.68
C SER A 221 36.99 1.55 31.84
N ALA A 222 36.82 1.43 30.51
CA ALA A 222 36.57 2.58 29.62
C ALA A 222 35.19 2.58 28.92
N LEU A 223 34.38 1.53 29.06
CA LEU A 223 33.05 1.39 28.43
C LEU A 223 31.94 1.32 29.48
N HIS A 224 31.70 2.42 30.17
CA HIS A 224 30.53 2.57 31.04
C HIS A 224 29.64 3.71 30.53
N SER A 225 28.63 3.37 29.72
CA SER A 225 27.37 4.10 29.72
C SER A 225 26.27 3.14 30.16
N VAL A 226 25.64 3.47 31.28
CA VAL A 226 24.53 2.71 31.88
C VAL A 226 23.45 2.50 30.83
N ALA A 227 23.18 1.23 30.50
CA ALA A 227 21.99 0.84 29.76
C ALA A 227 20.77 1.44 30.47
N LYS A 228 19.86 2.11 29.74
CA LYS A 228 18.48 2.21 30.24
C LYS A 228 17.94 0.79 30.31
N ALA A 229 17.93 0.20 31.50
CA ALA A 229 17.58 -1.19 31.76
C ALA A 229 16.13 -1.58 31.40
N ASP A 230 15.36 -0.67 30.81
CA ASP A 230 13.97 -0.83 30.35
C ASP A 230 13.83 -0.65 28.81
N ALA A 231 14.91 -0.66 28.03
CA ALA A 231 14.83 -0.57 26.57
C ALA A 231 14.33 -1.88 25.94
N ALA A 232 13.28 -1.80 25.12
CA ALA A 232 12.74 -2.91 24.34
C ALA A 232 13.71 -3.33 23.21
N LEU A 233 13.72 -4.63 22.89
CA LEU A 233 14.44 -5.19 21.75
C LEU A 233 13.68 -4.90 20.46
N VAL A 234 14.42 -4.65 19.37
CA VAL A 234 13.86 -4.21 18.09
C VAL A 234 14.01 -5.29 17.03
N GLN A 235 15.25 -5.73 16.80
CA GLN A 235 15.58 -6.72 15.78
C GLN A 235 16.85 -7.46 16.16
N ALA A 236 16.85 -8.78 15.93
CA ALA A 236 18.00 -9.65 16.19
C ALA A 236 18.53 -10.25 14.89
N VAL A 237 19.85 -10.31 14.76
CA VAL A 237 20.56 -10.81 13.57
C VAL A 237 21.74 -11.66 13.99
N PHE A 238 22.12 -12.64 13.16
CA PHE A 238 23.35 -13.38 13.36
C PHE A 238 24.55 -12.52 12.95
N HIS A 239 25.63 -12.59 13.73
CA HIS A 239 26.93 -12.12 13.27
C HIS A 239 27.38 -13.01 12.10
N TRP A 240 27.96 -12.41 11.07
CA TRP A 240 28.32 -13.08 9.81
C TRP A 240 29.56 -13.99 9.88
N ARG A 241 30.22 -14.10 11.03
CA ARG A 241 31.54 -14.75 11.20
C ARG A 241 31.68 -15.37 12.58
N GLU A 242 31.47 -14.56 13.60
CA GLU A 242 31.53 -15.01 14.99
C GLU A 242 30.23 -15.73 15.35
N PRO A 243 30.29 -16.70 16.28
CA PRO A 243 29.10 -17.36 16.78
C PRO A 243 28.39 -16.42 17.75
N GLN A 244 27.83 -15.33 17.23
CA GLN A 244 27.21 -14.28 18.01
C GLN A 244 25.84 -13.94 17.45
N VAL A 245 24.94 -13.52 18.34
CA VAL A 245 23.70 -12.83 17.98
C VAL A 245 23.87 -11.36 18.35
N LEU A 246 23.43 -10.49 17.47
CA LEU A 246 23.38 -9.04 17.70
C LEU A 246 21.92 -8.64 17.81
N THR A 247 21.57 -7.80 18.78
CA THR A 247 20.19 -7.34 18.96
C THR A 247 20.14 -5.84 19.20
N ALA A 248 19.45 -5.13 18.32
CA ALA A 248 19.23 -3.69 18.46
C ALA A 248 18.21 -3.40 19.56
N THR A 249 18.38 -2.28 20.27
CA THR A 249 17.45 -1.83 21.31
C THR A 249 16.91 -0.43 21.01
N THR A 250 15.71 -0.15 21.52
CA THR A 250 15.11 1.20 21.51
C THR A 250 15.90 2.22 22.34
N GLY A 251 16.90 1.80 23.11
CA GLY A 251 17.82 2.66 23.85
C GLY A 251 19.09 3.05 23.07
N GLY A 252 19.18 2.70 21.78
CA GLY A 252 20.33 3.03 20.92
C GLY A 252 21.59 2.21 21.23
N SER A 253 21.42 1.09 21.93
CA SER A 253 22.48 0.11 22.19
C SER A 253 22.26 -1.18 21.38
N VAL A 254 23.35 -1.88 21.12
CA VAL A 254 23.37 -3.23 20.54
C VAL A 254 23.80 -4.23 21.62
N VAL A 255 23.00 -5.26 21.80
CA VAL A 255 23.27 -6.38 22.70
C VAL A 255 23.97 -7.48 21.90
N VAL A 256 25.14 -7.91 22.36
CA VAL A 256 25.94 -8.98 21.76
C VAL A 256 25.83 -10.21 22.64
N TRP A 257 25.28 -11.27 22.09
CA TRP A 257 25.13 -12.57 22.75
C TRP A 257 26.19 -13.52 22.19
N ASN A 258 27.13 -13.95 23.02
CA ASN A 258 28.14 -14.92 22.61
C ASN A 258 27.56 -16.35 22.67
N LEU A 259 27.51 -17.03 21.52
CA LEU A 259 27.06 -18.41 21.37
C LEU A 259 28.25 -19.36 21.46
N ASP A 260 28.79 -19.53 22.66
CA ASP A 260 29.82 -20.56 22.87
C ASP A 260 29.17 -21.95 22.82
N PHE A 261 29.31 -22.64 21.68
CA PHE A 261 28.70 -23.95 21.41
C PHE A 261 29.13 -25.09 22.35
N GLY A 262 30.14 -24.86 23.21
CA GLY A 262 30.56 -25.79 24.27
C GLY A 262 29.87 -25.56 25.63
N MET A 263 29.12 -24.46 25.79
CA MET A 263 28.48 -24.09 27.06
C MET A 263 27.07 -24.66 27.20
N ALA A 264 26.66 -24.94 28.43
CA ALA A 264 25.28 -25.34 28.70
C ALA A 264 24.32 -24.21 28.30
N LYS A 265 23.18 -24.55 27.68
CA LYS A 265 22.17 -23.58 27.21
C LYS A 265 21.85 -22.49 28.26
N SER A 266 21.79 -22.85 29.54
CA SER A 266 21.53 -21.92 30.66
C SER A 266 22.57 -20.80 30.84
N GLU A 267 23.80 -20.97 30.36
CA GLU A 267 24.91 -20.02 30.54
C GLU A 267 25.04 -19.01 29.40
N LEU A 268 24.44 -19.26 28.23
CA LEU A 268 24.41 -18.32 27.10
C LEU A 268 23.75 -16.98 27.47
N SER A 269 22.81 -16.99 28.41
CA SER A 269 22.17 -15.77 28.92
C SER A 269 23.08 -14.90 29.81
N LYS A 270 24.28 -15.38 30.16
CA LYS A 270 25.24 -14.68 31.03
C LYS A 270 26.40 -14.05 30.25
N ASN A 271 26.71 -14.56 29.06
CA ASN A 271 27.80 -14.04 28.22
C ASN A 271 27.28 -12.97 27.26
N VAL A 272 26.91 -11.82 27.81
CA VAL A 272 26.25 -10.72 27.10
C VAL A 272 27.05 -9.43 27.25
N ILE A 273 27.37 -8.79 26.13
CA ILE A 273 28.05 -7.50 26.09
C ILE A 273 27.09 -6.46 25.53
N LEU A 274 27.04 -5.28 26.13
CA LEU A 274 26.22 -4.17 25.64
C LEU A 274 27.11 -3.06 25.09
N TRP A 275 26.86 -2.68 23.84
CA TRP A 275 27.53 -1.59 23.16
C TRP A 275 26.55 -0.46 22.91
N HIS A 276 26.76 0.71 23.53
CA HIS A 276 25.96 1.89 23.25
C HIS A 276 26.55 2.64 22.05
N LEU A 277 25.74 2.86 21.00
CA LEU A 277 26.22 3.43 19.74
C LEU A 277 25.63 4.82 19.46
N GLN A 278 24.42 5.12 19.95
CA GLN A 278 23.75 6.39 19.72
C GLN A 278 22.62 6.66 20.72
N GLU A 279 22.19 7.91 20.83
CA GLU A 279 21.04 8.31 21.66
C GLU A 279 19.70 8.06 20.97
N ALA A 280 19.63 8.22 19.65
CA ALA A 280 18.41 8.00 18.88
C ALA A 280 18.01 6.50 18.90
N PRO A 281 16.76 6.14 19.24
CA PRO A 281 16.29 4.76 19.24
C PRO A 281 16.46 4.08 17.88
N PHE A 282 17.01 2.86 17.90
CA PHE A 282 17.01 2.00 16.71
C PHE A 282 15.58 1.54 16.37
N THR A 283 15.32 1.40 15.08
CA THR A 283 14.04 0.93 14.53
C THR A 283 14.21 -0.23 13.55
N ALA A 284 15.39 -0.38 12.95
CA ALA A 284 15.72 -1.49 12.07
C ALA A 284 17.20 -1.89 12.22
N MET A 285 17.50 -3.18 12.05
CA MET A 285 18.88 -3.69 11.99
C MET A 285 18.99 -4.84 11.00
N THR A 286 19.99 -4.81 10.14
CA THR A 286 20.31 -5.91 9.24
C THR A 286 21.81 -6.13 9.15
N VAL A 287 22.20 -7.27 8.61
CA VAL A 287 23.60 -7.63 8.36
C VAL A 287 23.75 -7.98 6.90
N SER A 288 24.82 -7.49 6.28
CA SER A 288 25.20 -7.87 4.92
C SER A 288 26.70 -7.89 4.78
N ASP A 289 27.21 -8.89 4.06
CA ASP A 289 28.62 -9.14 3.80
C ASP A 289 29.49 -9.18 5.06
N SER A 290 29.92 -8.02 5.54
CA SER A 290 30.71 -7.86 6.75
C SER A 290 30.38 -6.57 7.53
N TYR A 291 29.11 -6.14 7.48
CA TYR A 291 28.64 -4.92 8.13
C TYR A 291 27.36 -5.14 8.91
N ILE A 292 27.23 -4.33 9.96
CA ILE A 292 25.97 -4.08 10.66
C ILE A 292 25.38 -2.81 10.08
N VAL A 293 24.13 -2.87 9.63
CA VAL A 293 23.40 -1.72 9.12
C VAL A 293 22.23 -1.44 10.02
N THR A 294 22.14 -0.23 10.54
CA THR A 294 21.07 0.19 11.45
C THR A 294 20.29 1.36 10.88
N GLY A 295 18.98 1.38 11.14
CA GLY A 295 18.12 2.54 10.94
C GLY A 295 17.53 3.01 12.26
N ASP A 296 17.24 4.31 12.37
CA ASP A 296 16.68 4.90 13.57
C ASP A 296 15.42 5.75 13.34
N VAL A 297 14.86 6.25 14.44
CA VAL A 297 13.65 7.09 14.47
C VAL A 297 13.82 8.45 13.79
N GLU A 298 15.06 8.93 13.64
CA GLU A 298 15.35 10.22 13.01
C GLU A 298 15.52 10.09 11.49
N GLY A 299 15.48 8.86 10.98
CA GLY A 299 15.64 8.58 9.55
C GLY A 299 17.09 8.43 9.10
N VAL A 300 18.00 8.18 10.04
CA VAL A 300 19.43 8.01 9.77
C VAL A 300 19.76 6.53 9.56
N VAL A 301 20.49 6.23 8.48
CA VAL A 301 21.09 4.90 8.27
C VAL A 301 22.58 4.95 8.60
N LYS A 302 23.06 3.99 9.39
CA LYS A 302 24.49 3.86 9.73
C LYS A 302 25.02 2.47 9.40
N PHE A 303 26.25 2.45 8.91
CA PHE A 303 27.02 1.24 8.66
C PHE A 303 28.13 1.15 9.69
N PHE A 304 28.21 0.01 10.37
CA PHE A 304 29.26 -0.32 11.32
C PHE A 304 30.07 -1.52 10.85
N GLY A 305 31.37 -1.50 11.14
CA GLY A 305 32.24 -2.64 10.94
C GLY A 305 32.10 -3.69 12.05
N GLN A 306 33.02 -4.64 12.07
CA GLN A 306 32.99 -5.78 13.00
C GLN A 306 33.11 -5.35 14.47
N ASN A 307 33.87 -4.30 14.76
CA ASN A 307 34.10 -3.82 16.13
C ASN A 307 33.20 -2.62 16.47
N PHE A 308 32.06 -2.49 15.79
CA PHE A 308 31.12 -1.37 15.93
C PHE A 308 31.72 0.01 15.58
N GLU A 309 32.81 0.06 14.83
CA GLU A 309 33.35 1.30 14.31
C GLU A 309 32.42 1.88 13.23
N PRO A 310 32.07 3.19 13.28
CA PRO A 310 31.23 3.80 12.27
C PRO A 310 32.01 3.93 10.95
N LEU A 311 31.45 3.37 9.88
CA LEU A 311 32.05 3.38 8.54
C LEU A 311 31.41 4.42 7.63
N ALA A 312 30.07 4.49 7.62
CA ALA A 312 29.29 5.44 6.83
C ALA A 312 27.98 5.81 7.56
N PHE A 313 27.49 7.01 7.31
CA PHE A 313 26.22 7.52 7.84
C PHE A 313 25.48 8.31 6.76
N TYR A 314 24.15 8.15 6.73
CA TYR A 314 23.26 8.80 5.78
C TYR A 314 22.14 9.48 6.58
N THR A 315 22.24 10.80 6.75
CA THR A 315 21.39 11.58 7.67
C THR A 315 20.24 12.32 6.98
N ASP A 316 20.40 12.71 5.71
CA ASP A 316 19.43 13.54 4.99
C ASP A 316 18.51 12.73 4.07
N LEU A 317 18.18 11.49 4.47
CA LEU A 317 17.33 10.59 3.66
C LEU A 317 15.85 10.99 3.77
N VAL A 318 15.28 10.89 4.97
CA VAL A 318 13.89 11.26 5.28
C VAL A 318 13.79 11.73 6.71
N GLN A 319 12.94 12.72 6.99
CA GLN A 319 12.57 13.12 8.35
C GLN A 319 11.48 12.20 8.94
N GLN A 320 11.67 10.88 8.86
CA GLN A 320 10.76 9.86 9.38
C GLN A 320 11.52 8.61 9.83
N PRO A 321 11.02 7.88 10.84
CA PRO A 321 11.57 6.60 11.26
C PRO A 321 11.78 5.61 10.12
N ILE A 322 12.95 4.98 10.06
CA ILE A 322 13.23 3.88 9.13
C ILE A 322 12.55 2.61 9.65
N TRP A 323 11.81 1.91 8.80
CA TRP A 323 11.08 0.70 9.19
C TRP A 323 11.73 -0.57 8.64
N TYR A 324 12.16 -0.56 7.37
CA TYR A 324 12.96 -1.67 6.80
C TYR A 324 14.13 -1.16 5.97
N ILE A 325 15.19 -1.96 5.95
CA ILE A 325 16.39 -1.77 5.12
C ILE A 325 16.58 -3.04 4.30
N SER A 326 16.61 -2.92 2.97
CA SER A 326 16.91 -4.03 2.07
C SER A 326 18.13 -3.68 1.22
N LEU A 327 19.19 -4.47 1.35
CA LEU A 327 20.42 -4.30 0.59
C LEU A 327 20.29 -4.96 -0.79
N SER A 328 20.96 -4.36 -1.78
CA SER A 328 21.06 -4.91 -3.12
C SER A 328 21.68 -6.32 -3.07
N SER A 329 21.13 -7.25 -3.85
CA SER A 329 21.70 -8.60 -3.98
C SER A 329 22.98 -8.60 -4.84
N GLU A 330 23.16 -7.57 -5.66
CA GLU A 330 24.21 -7.47 -6.66
C GLU A 330 25.48 -6.85 -6.06
N ALA A 331 26.52 -7.67 -5.86
CA ALA A 331 27.80 -7.28 -5.26
C ALA A 331 28.63 -6.27 -6.09
N THR A 332 28.06 -5.75 -7.18
CA THR A 332 28.68 -4.75 -8.05
C THR A 332 27.97 -3.39 -7.94
N ALA A 333 26.80 -3.36 -7.31
CA ALA A 333 26.04 -2.13 -7.06
C ALA A 333 26.42 -1.58 -5.69
N GLY A 334 27.52 -0.81 -5.62
CA GLY A 334 28.07 -0.29 -4.38
C GLY A 334 29.45 0.35 -4.54
N PHE A 335 30.04 0.79 -3.43
CA PHE A 335 31.32 1.52 -3.41
C PHE A 335 32.32 0.94 -2.40
N VAL A 336 33.61 0.99 -2.74
CA VAL A 336 34.69 0.54 -1.84
C VAL A 336 35.27 1.73 -1.05
N LEU A 337 34.91 1.84 0.23
CA LEU A 337 35.47 2.79 1.17
C LEU A 337 36.56 2.14 2.01
N LYS A 338 37.84 2.55 1.86
CA LYS A 338 38.95 2.02 2.69
C LYS A 338 38.98 0.47 2.75
N ASN A 339 38.85 -0.19 1.59
CA ASN A 339 38.71 -1.66 1.44
C ASN A 339 37.38 -2.28 1.91
N HIS A 340 36.38 -1.46 2.24
CA HIS A 340 35.04 -1.91 2.64
C HIS A 340 34.03 -1.65 1.52
N PHE A 341 33.48 -2.70 0.92
CA PHE A 341 32.42 -2.60 -0.08
C PHE A 341 31.04 -2.35 0.54
N ILE A 342 30.46 -1.17 0.33
CA ILE A 342 29.12 -0.79 0.79
C ILE A 342 28.15 -0.94 -0.40
N ARG A 343 27.16 -1.81 -0.26
CA ARG A 343 26.12 -2.02 -1.27
C ARG A 343 25.14 -0.85 -1.30
N ASN A 344 24.57 -0.60 -2.47
CA ASN A 344 23.34 0.15 -2.59
C ASN A 344 22.22 -0.50 -1.78
N PHE A 345 21.27 0.30 -1.32
CA PHE A 345 20.20 -0.18 -0.48
C PHE A 345 18.92 0.62 -0.70
N ILE A 346 17.81 -0.01 -0.35
CA ILE A 346 16.52 0.66 -0.24
C ILE A 346 16.13 0.78 1.22
N VAL A 347 15.49 1.89 1.56
CA VAL A 347 14.87 2.10 2.85
C VAL A 347 13.37 2.34 2.68
N SER A 348 12.59 1.72 3.55
CA SER A 348 11.19 2.10 3.74
C SER A 348 11.05 2.80 5.08
N THR A 349 10.21 3.83 5.10
CA THR A 349 9.90 4.57 6.32
C THR A 349 8.68 3.99 7.01
N CYS A 350 8.36 4.47 8.22
CA CYS A 350 7.05 4.22 8.83
C CYS A 350 5.89 4.78 7.99
N GLY A 351 6.14 5.82 7.18
CA GLY A 351 5.26 6.25 6.10
C GLY A 351 5.30 5.32 4.89
N SER A 352 4.51 5.59 3.86
CA SER A 352 4.44 4.76 2.64
C SER A 352 5.62 4.97 1.68
N SER A 353 6.53 5.90 1.98
CA SER A 353 7.69 6.21 1.14
C SER A 353 8.74 5.10 1.11
N VAL A 354 9.37 4.95 -0.06
CA VAL A 354 10.49 4.04 -0.32
C VAL A 354 11.55 4.80 -1.09
N LEU A 355 12.77 4.81 -0.54
CA LEU A 355 13.93 5.42 -1.16
C LEU A 355 14.92 4.35 -1.60
N HIS A 356 15.58 4.62 -2.70
CA HIS A 356 16.81 3.97 -3.12
C HIS A 356 17.98 4.90 -2.85
N VAL A 357 19.07 4.36 -2.32
CA VAL A 357 20.31 5.07 -2.04
C VAL A 357 21.43 4.41 -2.80
N ASN A 358 22.05 5.18 -3.70
CA ASN A 358 23.29 4.79 -4.35
C ASN A 358 24.46 5.10 -3.40
N ALA A 359 25.13 4.06 -2.92
CA ALA A 359 26.22 4.19 -1.95
C ALA A 359 27.50 4.80 -2.56
N GLU A 360 27.66 4.76 -3.88
CA GLU A 360 28.81 5.34 -4.59
C GLU A 360 28.63 6.84 -4.80
N THR A 361 27.48 7.25 -5.32
CA THR A 361 27.22 8.65 -5.66
C THR A 361 26.61 9.45 -4.52
N ASN A 362 26.14 8.77 -3.45
CA ASN A 362 25.27 9.32 -2.41
C ASN A 362 23.96 9.92 -2.96
N GLU A 363 23.55 9.53 -4.18
CA GLU A 363 22.29 9.96 -4.75
C GLU A 363 21.13 9.17 -4.13
N VAL A 364 20.05 9.89 -3.85
CA VAL A 364 18.83 9.34 -3.25
C VAL A 364 17.69 9.47 -4.25
N HIS A 365 17.16 8.33 -4.68
CA HIS A 365 16.01 8.28 -5.59
C HIS A 365 14.75 7.86 -4.83
N LYS A 366 13.69 8.65 -4.95
CA LYS A 366 12.37 8.31 -4.41
C LYS A 366 11.69 7.30 -5.34
N LEU A 367 11.67 6.03 -4.95
CA LEU A 367 11.04 4.97 -5.73
C LEU A 367 9.51 5.00 -5.59
N LEU A 368 9.03 5.15 -4.35
CA LEU A 368 7.63 5.35 -3.99
C LEU A 368 7.56 6.56 -3.05
N GLU A 369 6.67 7.51 -3.33
CA GLU A 369 6.55 8.73 -2.54
C GLU A 369 5.12 8.87 -2.03
N GLU A 370 4.98 9.07 -0.72
CA GLU A 370 3.72 9.52 -0.14
C GLU A 370 3.63 11.05 -0.22
N GLU A 371 2.41 11.55 -0.41
CA GLU A 371 2.14 12.97 -0.32
C GLU A 371 2.51 13.48 1.09
N PRO A 372 3.34 14.53 1.21
CA PRO A 372 3.87 14.98 2.51
C PRO A 372 2.80 15.55 3.45
N GLU A 373 1.59 15.83 2.96
CA GLU A 373 0.46 16.31 3.74
C GLU A 373 -0.76 15.41 3.49
N PRO A 374 -1.59 15.12 4.52
CA PRO A 374 -2.80 14.36 4.33
C PRO A 374 -3.74 15.08 3.35
N VAL A 375 -3.91 14.49 2.17
CA VAL A 375 -4.80 14.99 1.13
C VAL A 375 -6.22 14.56 1.45
N GLN A 376 -7.11 15.53 1.64
CA GLN A 376 -8.52 15.28 1.96
C GLN A 376 -9.39 15.18 0.70
N ALA A 377 -9.01 15.92 -0.34
CA ALA A 377 -9.71 15.94 -1.61
C ALA A 377 -8.71 15.92 -2.78
N LEU A 378 -9.03 15.19 -3.84
CA LEU A 378 -8.23 15.14 -5.04
C LEU A 378 -9.10 15.10 -6.29
N CYS A 379 -8.60 15.67 -7.39
CA CYS A 379 -9.22 15.59 -8.71
C CYS A 379 -8.15 15.73 -9.80
N CYS A 380 -8.33 15.05 -10.92
CA CYS A 380 -7.46 15.19 -12.09
C CYS A 380 -8.13 16.08 -13.14
N HIS A 381 -7.34 16.90 -13.82
CA HIS A 381 -7.83 17.66 -14.96
C HIS A 381 -8.27 16.69 -16.07
N PRO A 382 -9.39 16.95 -16.79
CA PRO A 382 -9.94 16.00 -17.76
C PRO A 382 -9.04 15.68 -18.96
N GLU A 383 -8.25 16.67 -19.43
CA GLU A 383 -7.39 16.49 -20.61
C GLU A 383 -5.87 16.65 -20.37
N ARG A 384 -5.46 17.36 -19.31
CA ARG A 384 -4.05 17.69 -19.02
C ARG A 384 -3.55 16.83 -17.87
N PRO A 385 -2.24 16.51 -17.78
CA PRO A 385 -1.66 15.71 -16.70
C PRO A 385 -1.53 16.52 -15.39
N LEU A 386 -2.60 17.19 -14.99
CA LEU A 386 -2.65 18.02 -13.79
C LEU A 386 -3.44 17.29 -12.69
N LEU A 387 -2.84 17.20 -11.50
CA LEU A 387 -3.48 16.73 -10.28
C LEU A 387 -3.74 17.93 -9.37
N VAL A 388 -4.95 18.02 -8.86
CA VAL A 388 -5.32 18.99 -7.83
C VAL A 388 -5.53 18.27 -6.52
N THR A 389 -4.87 18.76 -5.48
CA THR A 389 -4.98 18.26 -4.11
C THR A 389 -5.46 19.38 -3.18
N GLY A 390 -6.40 19.07 -2.31
CA GLY A 390 -6.84 19.91 -1.20
C GLY A 390 -6.53 19.24 0.13
N ASN A 391 -6.01 20.02 1.08
CA ASN A 391 -5.68 19.54 2.43
C ASN A 391 -6.59 20.19 3.49
N ASN A 392 -6.44 19.74 4.74
CA ASN A 392 -7.17 20.28 5.89
C ASN A 392 -6.79 21.73 6.24
N GLY A 393 -5.61 22.20 5.80
CA GLY A 393 -5.12 23.56 6.01
C GLY A 393 -5.63 24.58 5.00
N SER A 394 -6.71 24.27 4.27
CA SER A 394 -7.31 25.12 3.24
C SER A 394 -6.35 25.50 2.11
N LEU A 395 -5.36 24.64 1.83
CA LEU A 395 -4.44 24.82 0.73
C LEU A 395 -4.88 23.95 -0.45
N LEU A 396 -5.18 24.61 -1.55
CA LEU A 396 -5.36 23.99 -2.85
C LEU A 396 -4.03 24.04 -3.60
N ARG A 397 -3.58 22.90 -4.11
CA ARG A 397 -2.32 22.77 -4.85
C ARG A 397 -2.59 22.05 -6.17
N VAL A 398 -2.12 22.64 -7.27
CA VAL A 398 -2.17 22.09 -8.62
C VAL A 398 -0.78 21.64 -9.01
N ARG A 399 -0.62 20.40 -9.43
CA ARG A 399 0.67 19.82 -9.80
C ARG A 399 0.62 19.20 -11.18
N ASP A 400 1.71 19.36 -11.90
CA ASP A 400 1.99 18.61 -13.11
C ASP A 400 2.53 17.23 -12.68
N ILE A 401 1.77 16.19 -13.01
CA ILE A 401 2.10 14.81 -12.66
C ILE A 401 3.30 14.33 -13.48
N SER A 402 3.40 14.74 -14.75
CA SER A 402 4.47 14.32 -15.65
C SER A 402 5.81 14.90 -15.22
N ASN A 403 5.84 16.18 -14.85
CA ASN A 403 7.06 16.87 -14.44
C ASN A 403 7.29 16.86 -12.91
N LYS A 404 6.34 16.34 -12.12
CA LYS A 404 6.34 16.34 -10.65
C LYS A 404 6.50 17.74 -10.03
N LEU A 405 6.03 18.79 -10.71
CA LEU A 405 6.16 20.18 -10.27
C LEU A 405 4.84 20.75 -9.78
N THR A 406 4.89 21.63 -8.77
CA THR A 406 3.71 22.41 -8.37
C THR A 406 3.55 23.60 -9.33
N VAL A 407 2.46 23.59 -10.08
CA VAL A 407 2.13 24.64 -11.08
C VAL A 407 1.51 25.85 -10.39
N ALA A 408 0.57 25.62 -9.48
CA ALA A 408 -0.14 26.70 -8.80
C ALA A 408 -0.57 26.28 -7.39
N ARG A 409 -0.79 27.29 -6.54
CA ARG A 409 -1.33 27.11 -5.20
C ARG A 409 -2.25 28.27 -4.82
N ARG A 410 -3.33 27.96 -4.12
CA ARG A 410 -4.21 28.95 -3.50
C ARG A 410 -4.49 28.55 -2.07
N LYS A 411 -4.24 29.46 -1.13
CA LYS A 411 -4.63 29.30 0.27
C LYS A 411 -5.90 30.12 0.51
N PHE A 412 -6.94 29.50 1.05
CA PHE A 412 -8.17 30.21 1.40
C PHE A 412 -8.04 30.84 2.80
N SER A 413 -8.60 32.03 2.96
CA SER A 413 -8.46 32.88 4.15
C SER A 413 -9.17 32.33 5.39
N ALA A 414 -10.19 31.49 5.23
CA ALA A 414 -11.10 31.08 6.31
C ALA A 414 -10.67 29.87 7.18
N GLN A 415 -9.47 29.29 6.98
CA GLN A 415 -8.99 28.08 7.68
C GLN A 415 -9.99 26.90 7.76
N GLN A 416 -10.93 26.82 6.81
CA GLN A 416 -11.88 25.70 6.74
C GLN A 416 -11.29 24.57 5.87
N PRO A 417 -11.25 23.32 6.35
CA PRO A 417 -10.80 22.17 5.58
C PRO A 417 -11.48 22.05 4.21
N ILE A 418 -10.69 21.79 3.17
CA ILE A 418 -11.23 21.42 1.86
C ILE A 418 -11.70 19.97 1.95
N SER A 419 -12.96 19.70 1.62
CA SER A 419 -13.58 18.39 1.77
C SER A 419 -13.80 17.65 0.45
N CYS A 420 -13.99 18.37 -0.66
CA CYS A 420 -14.12 17.77 -1.99
C CYS A 420 -13.74 18.78 -3.09
N ILE A 421 -13.29 18.27 -4.24
CA ILE A 421 -12.87 19.07 -5.40
C ILE A 421 -13.36 18.36 -6.67
N THR A 422 -13.80 19.12 -7.68
CA THR A 422 -14.16 18.55 -8.98
C THR A 422 -13.92 19.54 -10.13
N TYR A 423 -13.47 19.02 -11.27
CA TYR A 423 -13.37 19.76 -12.53
C TYR A 423 -14.67 19.71 -13.33
N ASP A 424 -14.93 20.77 -14.10
CA ASP A 424 -15.89 20.69 -15.20
C ASP A 424 -15.35 19.82 -16.35
N ARG A 425 -16.22 19.47 -17.30
CA ARG A 425 -15.86 18.55 -18.39
C ARG A 425 -14.76 19.10 -19.30
N ALA A 426 -14.68 20.42 -19.46
CA ALA A 426 -13.66 21.09 -20.27
C ALA A 426 -12.35 21.33 -19.50
N GLY A 427 -12.34 21.23 -18.17
CA GLY A 427 -11.19 21.59 -17.33
C GLY A 427 -10.94 23.09 -17.26
N SER A 428 -11.96 23.90 -17.54
CA SER A 428 -11.93 25.35 -17.46
C SER A 428 -12.30 25.87 -16.07
N LEU A 429 -13.16 25.14 -15.36
CA LEU A 429 -13.67 25.49 -14.03
C LEU A 429 -13.32 24.41 -13.02
N LEU A 430 -13.05 24.84 -11.79
CA LEU A 430 -12.73 23.97 -10.67
C LEU A 430 -13.61 24.34 -9.48
N ALA A 431 -14.49 23.43 -9.07
CA ALA A 431 -15.30 23.62 -7.86
C ALA A 431 -14.60 22.99 -6.65
N VAL A 432 -14.59 23.73 -5.54
CA VAL A 432 -13.97 23.35 -4.27
C VAL A 432 -15.02 23.47 -3.17
N GLY A 433 -15.30 22.37 -2.48
CA GLY A 433 -16.23 22.29 -1.36
C GLY A 433 -15.49 22.26 -0.04
N PHE A 434 -16.09 22.86 0.98
CA PHE A 434 -15.50 23.01 2.31
C PHE A 434 -16.33 22.34 3.40
N SER A 435 -15.68 22.05 4.52
CA SER A 435 -16.36 21.50 5.71
C SER A 435 -17.36 22.46 6.35
N SER A 436 -17.28 23.74 6.04
CA SER A 436 -18.22 24.78 6.49
C SER A 436 -19.57 24.75 5.75
N GLY A 437 -19.67 24.04 4.63
CA GLY A 437 -20.85 24.10 3.75
C GLY A 437 -20.74 25.12 2.62
N SER A 438 -19.58 25.78 2.48
CA SER A 438 -19.31 26.69 1.37
C SER A 438 -18.76 25.97 0.14
N VAL A 439 -18.98 26.56 -1.03
CA VAL A 439 -18.46 26.10 -2.32
C VAL A 439 -17.85 27.27 -3.08
N HIS A 440 -16.60 27.14 -3.49
CA HIS A 440 -15.95 28.10 -4.40
C HIS A 440 -15.87 27.51 -5.80
N ILE A 441 -16.18 28.31 -6.81
CA ILE A 441 -16.01 27.97 -8.22
C ILE A 441 -14.86 28.83 -8.74
N LEU A 442 -13.80 28.17 -9.18
CA LEU A 442 -12.55 28.80 -9.60
C LEU A 442 -12.39 28.69 -11.10
N ASP A 443 -11.76 29.67 -11.71
CA ASP A 443 -11.12 29.48 -13.00
C ASP A 443 -9.90 28.56 -12.83
N SER A 444 -9.79 27.52 -13.66
CA SER A 444 -8.75 26.50 -13.53
C SER A 444 -7.34 27.05 -13.74
N SER A 445 -7.19 28.13 -14.50
CA SER A 445 -5.87 28.65 -14.87
C SER A 445 -5.32 29.63 -13.84
N SER A 446 -6.16 30.54 -13.36
CA SER A 446 -5.82 31.58 -12.38
C SER A 446 -6.04 31.15 -10.93
N LEU A 447 -6.85 30.10 -10.71
CA LEU A 447 -7.39 29.70 -9.41
C LEU A 447 -8.17 30.81 -8.69
N GLN A 448 -8.59 31.87 -9.38
CA GLN A 448 -9.42 32.94 -8.80
C GLN A 448 -10.90 32.56 -8.85
N SER A 449 -11.69 33.07 -7.91
CA SER A 449 -13.14 32.83 -7.83
C SER A 449 -13.90 34.13 -8.01
N ASP A 450 -15.03 34.05 -8.71
CA ASP A 450 -16.01 35.11 -8.79
C ASP A 450 -17.39 34.55 -8.40
N PRO A 451 -17.95 34.94 -7.23
CA PRO A 451 -17.41 35.89 -6.25
C PRO A 451 -16.21 35.33 -5.45
N GLU A 452 -15.38 36.22 -4.89
CA GLU A 452 -14.20 35.81 -4.10
C GLU A 452 -14.58 34.99 -2.85
N GLN A 453 -15.70 35.30 -2.22
CA GLN A 453 -16.19 34.65 -0.99
C GLN A 453 -16.79 33.26 -1.25
N GLY A 454 -17.09 32.89 -2.49
CA GLY A 454 -17.80 31.65 -2.82
C GLY A 454 -19.28 31.68 -2.43
N PHE A 455 -19.91 30.50 -2.40
CA PHE A 455 -21.33 30.29 -2.12
C PHE A 455 -21.51 29.55 -0.80
N ASP A 456 -22.11 30.19 0.20
CA ASP A 456 -22.48 29.54 1.46
C ASP A 456 -23.81 28.80 1.31
N LEU A 457 -23.76 27.52 0.93
CA LEU A 457 -24.95 26.74 0.59
C LEU A 457 -25.68 26.21 1.83
N CYS A 458 -24.93 25.80 2.85
CA CYS A 458 -25.46 25.26 4.10
C CYS A 458 -24.44 25.38 5.23
N LYS A 459 -24.78 24.85 6.42
CA LYS A 459 -23.87 24.75 7.58
C LYS A 459 -23.21 23.37 7.73
N ASP A 460 -23.58 22.46 6.84
CA ASP A 460 -23.14 21.06 6.84
C ASP A 460 -21.96 20.90 5.88
N SER A 461 -21.03 20.00 6.19
CA SER A 461 -19.83 19.78 5.36
C SER A 461 -20.19 19.27 3.96
N ILE A 462 -19.71 19.93 2.91
CA ILE A 462 -19.92 19.49 1.52
C ILE A 462 -19.09 18.24 1.25
N GLN A 463 -19.72 17.12 0.92
CA GLN A 463 -19.06 15.83 0.75
C GLN A 463 -18.77 15.48 -0.72
N LEU A 464 -19.64 15.93 -1.63
CA LEU A 464 -19.54 15.61 -3.05
C LEU A 464 -19.91 16.82 -3.89
N LEU A 465 -19.19 17.01 -4.99
CA LEU A 465 -19.48 17.98 -6.03
C LEU A 465 -19.49 17.28 -7.39
N SER A 466 -20.37 17.71 -8.29
CA SER A 466 -20.43 17.20 -9.66
C SER A 466 -20.90 18.30 -10.61
N PHE A 467 -20.18 18.50 -11.72
CA PHE A 467 -20.62 19.36 -12.82
C PHE A 467 -21.44 18.56 -13.83
N SER A 468 -22.36 19.24 -14.51
CA SER A 468 -22.97 18.71 -15.73
C SER A 468 -21.99 18.74 -16.90
N ASP A 469 -22.23 17.89 -17.91
CA ASP A 469 -21.37 17.79 -19.10
C ASP A 469 -21.28 19.11 -19.88
N ASP A 470 -22.35 19.92 -19.88
CA ASP A 470 -22.41 21.25 -20.47
C ASP A 470 -21.84 22.37 -19.58
N SER A 471 -21.40 22.03 -18.36
CA SER A 471 -20.88 22.97 -17.34
C SER A 471 -21.85 24.08 -16.94
N LEU A 472 -23.16 23.89 -17.20
CA LEU A 472 -24.22 24.84 -16.82
C LEU A 472 -24.82 24.54 -15.44
N PHE A 473 -24.60 23.36 -14.89
CA PHE A 473 -25.07 22.97 -13.57
C PHE A 473 -23.92 22.46 -12.70
N LEU A 474 -24.02 22.75 -11.41
CA LEU A 474 -23.15 22.21 -10.37
C LEU A 474 -24.05 21.70 -9.24
N ALA A 475 -23.87 20.45 -8.84
CA ALA A 475 -24.57 19.86 -7.73
C ALA A 475 -23.61 19.64 -6.56
N ALA A 476 -24.07 19.95 -5.35
CA ALA A 476 -23.36 19.76 -4.10
C ALA A 476 -24.18 18.88 -3.14
N ALA A 477 -23.60 17.80 -2.63
CA ALA A 477 -24.22 16.97 -1.59
C ALA A 477 -23.54 17.21 -0.25
N ASP A 478 -24.33 17.42 0.81
CA ASP A 478 -23.84 17.75 2.14
C ASP A 478 -23.99 16.60 3.16
N SER A 479 -23.31 16.71 4.30
CA SER A 479 -23.44 15.76 5.42
C SER A 479 -24.83 15.76 6.07
N GLY A 480 -25.65 16.77 5.78
CA GLY A 480 -27.06 16.88 6.18
C GLY A 480 -28.04 16.09 5.29
N PHE A 481 -27.51 15.27 4.37
CA PHE A 481 -28.25 14.41 3.44
C PHE A 481 -29.06 15.16 2.39
N ALA A 482 -28.70 16.41 2.11
CA ALA A 482 -29.33 17.22 1.08
C ALA A 482 -28.43 17.40 -0.14
N VAL A 483 -29.08 17.63 -1.28
CA VAL A 483 -28.44 18.03 -2.53
C VAL A 483 -28.90 19.44 -2.87
N THR A 484 -27.92 20.31 -3.14
CA THR A 484 -28.11 21.68 -3.62
C THR A 484 -27.65 21.75 -5.07
N VAL A 485 -28.44 22.38 -5.93
CA VAL A 485 -28.10 22.57 -7.35
C VAL A 485 -27.92 24.05 -7.63
N LEU A 486 -26.81 24.39 -8.26
CA LEU A 486 -26.52 25.71 -8.82
C LEU A 486 -26.64 25.63 -10.34
N LYS A 487 -27.14 26.70 -10.94
CA LYS A 487 -27.23 26.89 -12.38
C LYS A 487 -26.41 28.12 -12.79
N ARG A 488 -25.60 27.96 -13.83
CA ARG A 488 -24.86 29.05 -14.47
C ARG A 488 -25.74 29.72 -15.51
N ASP A 489 -25.80 31.04 -15.46
CA ASP A 489 -26.44 31.85 -16.49
C ASP A 489 -25.61 31.81 -17.77
N SER A 490 -26.24 31.57 -18.92
CA SER A 490 -25.51 31.48 -20.20
C SER A 490 -24.91 32.81 -20.63
N ASP A 491 -25.56 33.91 -20.25
CA ASP A 491 -25.27 35.24 -20.79
C ASP A 491 -24.33 36.04 -19.88
N GLU A 492 -24.50 35.90 -18.55
CA GLU A 492 -23.74 36.66 -17.55
C GLU A 492 -22.64 35.82 -16.88
N ALA A 493 -22.53 34.52 -17.16
CA ALA A 493 -21.61 33.58 -16.52
C ALA A 493 -21.70 33.49 -14.97
N HIS A 494 -22.74 34.08 -14.36
CA HIS A 494 -22.97 34.05 -12.92
C HIS A 494 -23.68 32.76 -12.49
N TRP A 495 -23.35 32.27 -11.29
CA TRP A 495 -23.99 31.10 -10.70
C TRP A 495 -25.12 31.51 -9.75
N LYS A 496 -26.27 30.86 -9.89
CA LYS A 496 -27.46 31.06 -9.04
C LYS A 496 -27.88 29.74 -8.42
N VAL A 497 -28.25 29.75 -7.15
CA VAL A 497 -28.78 28.56 -6.47
C VAL A 497 -30.19 28.29 -6.99
N LEU A 498 -30.40 27.12 -7.59
CA LEU A 498 -31.70 26.70 -8.14
C LEU A 498 -32.58 26.08 -7.05
N GLY A 499 -31.99 25.35 -6.11
CA GLY A 499 -32.71 24.82 -4.95
C GLY A 499 -31.90 23.81 -4.15
N ARG A 500 -32.40 23.49 -2.96
CA ARG A 500 -31.84 22.48 -2.04
C ARG A 500 -32.94 21.53 -1.60
N TYR A 501 -32.69 20.23 -1.71
CA TYR A 501 -33.64 19.20 -1.31
C TYR A 501 -32.97 18.12 -0.46
N ARG A 502 -33.58 17.78 0.68
CA ARG A 502 -33.15 16.66 1.53
C ARG A 502 -33.69 15.34 0.97
N SER A 503 -32.94 14.75 0.05
CA SER A 503 -33.33 13.58 -0.72
C SER A 503 -33.09 12.25 -0.01
N HIS A 504 -32.17 12.21 0.95
CA HIS A 504 -31.78 11.01 1.66
C HIS A 504 -31.95 11.15 3.18
N TYR A 505 -32.03 10.03 3.89
CA TYR A 505 -32.03 10.00 5.37
C TYR A 505 -30.78 9.30 5.95
N LYS A 506 -29.83 8.95 5.07
CA LYS A 506 -28.49 8.46 5.39
C LYS A 506 -27.47 9.15 4.48
N PRO A 507 -26.15 9.06 4.78
CA PRO A 507 -25.12 9.72 3.97
C PRO A 507 -25.21 9.42 2.47
N ILE A 508 -25.05 10.48 1.67
CA ILE A 508 -24.99 10.42 0.20
C ILE A 508 -23.58 9.98 -0.19
N ARG A 509 -23.48 8.96 -1.05
CA ARG A 509 -22.22 8.32 -1.43
C ARG A 509 -21.79 8.60 -2.85
N SER A 510 -22.73 8.93 -3.74
CA SER A 510 -22.41 9.31 -5.11
C SER A 510 -23.41 10.33 -5.61
N LEU A 511 -22.91 11.26 -6.42
CA LEU A 511 -23.63 12.36 -7.02
C LEU A 511 -23.09 12.49 -8.44
N LEU A 512 -23.93 12.28 -9.45
CA LEU A 512 -23.51 12.23 -10.84
C LEU A 512 -24.50 12.99 -11.73
N PHE A 513 -23.96 13.81 -12.62
CA PHE A 513 -24.69 14.19 -13.83
C PHE A 513 -24.53 13.14 -14.92
N GLY A 514 -25.54 13.01 -15.76
CA GLY A 514 -25.51 12.31 -17.04
C GLY A 514 -26.47 12.95 -18.02
N LEU A 515 -26.74 12.29 -19.15
CA LEU A 515 -27.62 12.79 -20.19
C LEU A 515 -28.87 11.94 -20.32
N CYS A 516 -30.03 12.56 -20.52
CA CYS A 516 -31.23 11.84 -20.96
C CYS A 516 -31.04 11.32 -22.40
N LEU A 517 -31.30 10.03 -22.62
CA LEU A 517 -31.18 9.38 -23.94
C LEU A 517 -31.94 10.13 -25.04
N ASP A 518 -33.15 10.60 -24.75
CA ASP A 518 -34.06 11.15 -25.76
C ASP A 518 -33.86 12.64 -26.05
N SER A 519 -33.27 13.39 -25.10
CA SER A 519 -33.24 14.86 -25.17
C SER A 519 -31.87 15.48 -24.99
N THR A 520 -30.82 14.69 -24.72
CA THR A 520 -29.45 15.16 -24.41
C THR A 520 -29.39 16.22 -23.29
N ARG A 521 -30.47 16.38 -22.52
CA ARG A 521 -30.53 17.28 -21.39
C ARG A 521 -29.78 16.66 -20.21
N PRO A 522 -29.16 17.48 -19.35
CA PRO A 522 -28.56 16.98 -18.13
C PRO A 522 -29.62 16.36 -17.22
N ARG A 523 -29.29 15.23 -16.61
CA ARG A 523 -30.02 14.60 -15.51
C ARG A 523 -29.10 14.40 -14.33
N LEU A 524 -29.60 14.62 -13.12
CA LEU A 524 -28.83 14.51 -11.88
C LEU A 524 -29.32 13.31 -11.08
N LEU A 525 -28.39 12.48 -10.63
CA LEU A 525 -28.64 11.31 -9.81
C LEU A 525 -27.83 11.37 -8.51
N SER A 526 -28.46 10.96 -7.40
CA SER A 526 -27.76 10.71 -6.13
C SER A 526 -28.04 9.31 -5.60
N LEU A 527 -27.04 8.72 -4.95
CA LEU A 527 -27.12 7.40 -4.34
C LEU A 527 -26.70 7.50 -2.88
N GLY A 528 -27.57 7.03 -1.98
CA GLY A 528 -27.35 7.08 -0.54
C GLY A 528 -27.16 5.70 0.10
N LEU A 529 -26.57 5.68 1.30
CA LEU A 529 -26.49 4.49 2.15
C LEU A 529 -27.88 3.98 2.62
N ASP A 530 -28.93 4.75 2.37
CA ASP A 530 -30.33 4.36 2.51
C ASP A 530 -30.84 3.47 1.37
N ARG A 531 -29.94 3.07 0.45
CA ARG A 531 -30.22 2.17 -0.69
C ARG A 531 -31.12 2.81 -1.74
N ARG A 532 -31.27 4.14 -1.72
CA ARG A 532 -32.08 4.89 -2.68
C ARG A 532 -31.22 5.49 -3.78
N LEU A 533 -31.66 5.32 -5.02
CA LEU A 533 -31.24 6.10 -6.17
C LEU A 533 -32.32 7.17 -6.39
N VAL A 534 -31.93 8.43 -6.35
CA VAL A 534 -32.83 9.57 -6.45
C VAL A 534 -32.46 10.39 -7.69
N GLU A 535 -33.47 10.75 -8.46
CA GLU A 535 -33.35 11.63 -9.62
C GLU A 535 -34.03 12.97 -9.39
N TYR A 536 -33.43 14.04 -9.87
CA TYR A 536 -33.89 15.42 -9.64
C TYR A 536 -34.44 16.07 -10.90
N ASP A 537 -35.51 16.86 -10.74
CA ASP A 537 -36.10 17.65 -11.82
C ASP A 537 -35.30 18.96 -12.00
N LEU A 538 -34.50 19.01 -13.05
CA LEU A 538 -33.70 20.18 -13.41
C LEU A 538 -34.44 21.16 -14.33
N GLN A 539 -35.66 20.84 -14.78
CA GLN A 539 -36.40 21.68 -15.73
C GLN A 539 -37.13 22.83 -15.03
N ARG A 540 -37.48 22.66 -13.75
CA ARG A 540 -38.15 23.69 -12.95
C ARG A 540 -37.12 24.67 -12.39
N LEU A 541 -37.25 25.93 -12.78
CA LEU A 541 -36.30 26.99 -12.44
C LEU A 541 -36.43 27.52 -11.00
N SER A 542 -37.54 27.22 -10.30
CA SER A 542 -37.91 27.90 -9.05
C SER A 542 -37.88 27.03 -7.79
N ASP A 543 -37.80 25.69 -7.92
CA ASP A 543 -37.83 24.76 -6.78
C ASP A 543 -37.30 23.39 -7.22
N LEU A 544 -36.25 22.88 -6.55
CA LEU A 544 -35.64 21.59 -6.85
C LEU A 544 -36.53 20.48 -6.30
N ARG A 545 -37.12 19.67 -7.18
CA ARG A 545 -37.96 18.52 -6.81
C ARG A 545 -37.36 17.21 -7.27
N LEU A 546 -37.88 16.12 -6.71
CA LEU A 546 -37.49 14.77 -7.13
C LEU A 546 -38.36 14.34 -8.32
N LEU A 547 -37.72 13.79 -9.36
CA LEU A 547 -38.40 13.08 -10.45
C LEU A 547 -38.74 11.64 -10.03
N SER A 548 -37.78 10.95 -9.41
CA SER A 548 -37.96 9.56 -8.99
C SER A 548 -37.13 9.24 -7.74
N THR A 549 -37.59 8.25 -6.98
CA THR A 549 -36.87 7.69 -5.83
C THR A 549 -37.04 6.18 -5.85
N GLU A 550 -35.97 5.45 -6.13
CA GLU A 550 -36.03 4.00 -6.27
C GLU A 550 -35.06 3.28 -5.35
N ARG A 551 -35.47 2.12 -4.86
CA ARG A 551 -34.61 1.29 -4.03
C ARG A 551 -33.81 0.34 -4.92
N VAL A 552 -32.49 0.54 -4.97
CA VAL A 552 -31.60 -0.26 -5.83
C VAL A 552 -31.03 -1.50 -5.14
N GLU A 553 -31.03 -1.53 -3.80
CA GLU A 553 -30.53 -2.67 -3.01
C GLU A 553 -31.54 -3.18 -1.99
N GLN A 554 -31.66 -4.51 -1.87
CA GLN A 554 -32.55 -5.15 -0.89
C GLN A 554 -31.86 -5.29 0.46
N LEU A 555 -30.71 -5.97 0.49
CA LEU A 555 -29.96 -6.27 1.72
C LEU A 555 -28.60 -5.55 1.80
N ALA A 556 -27.85 -5.50 0.70
CA ALA A 556 -26.55 -4.84 0.65
C ALA A 556 -26.68 -3.31 0.74
N VAL A 557 -25.59 -2.63 1.04
CA VAL A 557 -25.50 -1.16 1.08
C VAL A 557 -24.67 -0.68 -0.12
N PRO A 558 -25.23 0.18 -0.99
CA PRO A 558 -24.46 0.73 -2.10
C PRO A 558 -23.38 1.68 -1.60
N LEU A 559 -22.17 1.55 -2.13
CA LEU A 559 -21.00 2.33 -1.70
C LEU A 559 -20.58 3.38 -2.72
N SER A 560 -20.74 3.10 -4.01
CA SER A 560 -20.48 4.06 -5.09
C SER A 560 -21.21 3.67 -6.37
N MET A 561 -21.47 4.67 -7.23
CA MET A 561 -21.90 4.45 -8.61
C MET A 561 -21.08 5.28 -9.60
N THR A 562 -21.02 4.82 -10.84
CA THR A 562 -20.42 5.53 -11.97
C THR A 562 -21.13 5.16 -13.27
N TRP A 563 -21.05 6.03 -14.28
CA TRP A 563 -21.59 5.74 -15.61
C TRP A 563 -20.72 4.70 -16.31
N CYS A 564 -21.36 3.68 -16.88
CA CYS A 564 -20.69 2.77 -17.80
C CYS A 564 -20.48 3.48 -19.14
N PRO A 565 -19.35 3.24 -19.85
CA PRO A 565 -19.15 3.78 -21.18
C PRO A 565 -20.32 3.47 -22.13
N PRO A 566 -20.62 4.35 -23.09
CA PRO A 566 -21.70 4.16 -24.05
C PRO A 566 -21.30 3.08 -25.06
N VAL A 567 -21.69 1.84 -24.76
CA VAL A 567 -21.36 0.67 -25.58
C VAL A 567 -22.55 0.25 -26.44
N SER A 568 -23.75 0.58 -25.99
CA SER A 568 -25.01 0.26 -26.65
C SER A 568 -25.88 1.52 -26.72
N ARG A 569 -27.06 1.40 -27.36
CA ARG A 569 -28.07 2.46 -27.32
C ARG A 569 -28.67 2.65 -25.92
N GLU A 570 -28.61 1.61 -25.07
CA GLU A 570 -28.93 1.73 -23.65
C GLU A 570 -27.75 2.30 -22.86
N GLN A 571 -28.06 3.14 -21.88
CA GLN A 571 -27.11 3.62 -20.89
C GLN A 571 -27.19 2.79 -19.61
N PHE A 572 -26.05 2.57 -18.97
CA PHE A 572 -25.94 1.77 -17.76
C PHE A 572 -25.17 2.51 -16.67
N LEU A 573 -25.61 2.28 -15.43
CA LEU A 573 -24.88 2.62 -14.22
C LEU A 573 -24.19 1.37 -13.70
N LEU A 574 -22.95 1.52 -13.26
CA LEU A 574 -22.24 0.50 -12.50
C LEU A 574 -22.28 0.88 -11.02
N LEU A 575 -22.76 -0.02 -10.17
CA LEU A 575 -22.86 0.17 -8.72
C LEU A 575 -21.98 -0.84 -8.00
N CYS A 576 -21.21 -0.41 -6.99
CA CYS A 576 -20.56 -1.30 -6.04
C CYS A 576 -21.27 -1.28 -4.68
N ASN A 577 -21.18 -2.39 -3.93
CA ASN A 577 -21.78 -2.52 -2.61
C ASN A 577 -20.85 -3.17 -1.58
N ASP A 578 -21.29 -3.15 -0.33
CA ASP A 578 -20.61 -3.72 0.85
C ASP A 578 -20.50 -5.26 0.85
N GLN A 579 -21.09 -5.95 -0.12
CA GLN A 579 -21.02 -7.41 -0.30
C GLN A 579 -20.11 -7.82 -1.47
N TYR A 580 -19.12 -7.00 -1.83
CA TYR A 580 -18.14 -7.30 -2.88
C TYR A 580 -18.78 -7.56 -4.26
N LYS A 581 -19.92 -6.93 -4.55
CA LYS A 581 -20.60 -7.06 -5.85
C LYS A 581 -20.52 -5.76 -6.63
N LEU A 582 -20.34 -5.91 -7.94
CA LEU A 582 -20.52 -4.90 -8.95
C LEU A 582 -21.78 -5.22 -9.75
N ARG A 583 -22.71 -4.27 -9.84
CA ARG A 583 -24.01 -4.43 -10.48
C ARG A 583 -24.15 -3.47 -11.64
N LEU A 584 -24.50 -3.99 -12.80
CA LEU A 584 -24.85 -3.21 -13.98
C LEU A 584 -26.36 -2.98 -14.00
N ILE A 585 -26.78 -1.73 -13.90
CA ILE A 585 -28.18 -1.32 -13.83
C ILE A 585 -28.49 -0.44 -15.04
N ASN A 586 -29.59 -0.70 -15.75
CA ASN A 586 -30.03 0.18 -16.83
C ASN A 586 -30.46 1.53 -16.23
N SER A 587 -29.94 2.64 -16.75
CA SER A 587 -30.17 3.96 -16.16
C SER A 587 -31.59 4.51 -16.35
N THR A 588 -32.40 3.87 -17.18
CA THR A 588 -33.78 4.31 -17.50
C THR A 588 -34.82 3.39 -16.89
N THR A 589 -34.64 2.07 -17.01
CA THR A 589 -35.58 1.08 -16.44
C THR A 589 -35.21 0.66 -15.02
N HIS A 590 -34.00 0.98 -14.58
CA HIS A 590 -33.44 0.64 -13.26
C HIS A 590 -33.37 -0.87 -12.99
N VAL A 591 -33.57 -1.68 -14.04
CA VAL A 591 -33.42 -3.13 -14.02
C VAL A 591 -31.94 -3.49 -13.97
N CYS A 592 -31.59 -4.36 -13.03
CA CYS A 592 -30.25 -4.92 -12.96
C CYS A 592 -30.06 -5.97 -14.06
N ARG A 593 -29.13 -5.72 -14.98
CA ARG A 593 -28.83 -6.61 -16.10
C ARG A 593 -27.80 -7.68 -15.74
N LYS A 594 -26.85 -7.36 -14.87
CA LYS A 594 -25.74 -8.25 -14.53
C LYS A 594 -25.17 -7.93 -13.16
N VAL A 595 -24.70 -8.98 -12.49
CA VAL A 595 -23.94 -8.88 -11.24
C VAL A 595 -22.65 -9.66 -11.41
N ILE A 596 -21.53 -9.05 -11.03
CA ILE A 596 -20.21 -9.68 -10.98
C ILE A 596 -19.60 -9.48 -9.60
N ARG A 597 -18.68 -10.36 -9.21
CA ARG A 597 -17.86 -10.16 -8.02
C ARG A 597 -16.84 -9.05 -8.30
N ALA A 598 -16.65 -8.15 -7.35
CA ALA A 598 -15.56 -7.19 -7.35
C ALA A 598 -14.20 -7.93 -7.35
N PRO A 599 -13.13 -7.33 -7.90
CA PRO A 599 -11.80 -7.95 -7.95
C PRO A 599 -11.15 -8.08 -6.58
N THR A 600 -11.66 -7.39 -5.56
CA THR A 600 -11.15 -7.42 -4.19
C THR A 600 -11.90 -8.45 -3.37
N HIS A 601 -11.16 -9.13 -2.49
CA HIS A 601 -11.68 -10.16 -1.61
C HIS A 601 -11.64 -9.76 -0.13
N SER A 602 -10.72 -8.86 0.25
CA SER A 602 -10.47 -8.46 1.64
C SER A 602 -11.29 -7.25 2.10
N SER A 603 -11.56 -6.30 1.21
CA SER A 603 -12.37 -5.11 1.51
C SER A 603 -13.26 -4.72 0.32
N PRO A 604 -14.50 -4.22 0.58
CA PRO A 604 -15.40 -3.81 -0.48
C PRO A 604 -14.94 -2.49 -1.12
N LEU A 605 -15.24 -2.36 -2.42
CA LEU A 605 -14.95 -1.15 -3.19
C LEU A 605 -15.71 0.05 -2.59
N GLN A 606 -14.97 1.09 -2.22
CA GLN A 606 -15.54 2.31 -1.65
C GLN A 606 -15.92 3.33 -2.70
N ARG A 607 -15.08 3.49 -3.73
CA ARG A 607 -15.33 4.37 -4.88
C ARG A 607 -14.86 3.70 -6.16
N ILE A 608 -15.59 3.94 -7.23
CA ILE A 608 -15.28 3.49 -8.58
C ILE A 608 -15.36 4.65 -9.55
N LEU A 609 -14.46 4.70 -10.52
CA LEU A 609 -14.42 5.71 -11.57
C LEU A 609 -13.97 5.05 -12.87
N ILE A 610 -14.72 5.27 -13.94
CA ILE A 610 -14.26 4.91 -15.28
C ILE A 610 -13.31 5.99 -15.80
N LEU A 611 -12.13 5.56 -16.23
CA LEU A 611 -11.12 6.46 -16.77
C LEU A 611 -11.45 6.82 -18.22
N PRO A 612 -11.27 8.09 -18.61
CA PRO A 612 -11.52 8.54 -19.98
C PRO A 612 -10.52 7.88 -20.95
N LYS A 613 -10.96 7.68 -22.20
CA LYS A 613 -10.07 7.28 -23.29
C LYS A 613 -9.50 8.51 -23.98
N THR A 614 -8.25 8.42 -24.41
CA THR A 614 -7.69 9.38 -25.36
C THR A 614 -8.40 9.22 -26.71
N LYS A 615 -8.52 10.32 -27.48
CA LYS A 615 -9.17 10.29 -28.81
C LYS A 615 -8.47 9.35 -29.80
N GLU A 616 -7.20 9.05 -29.55
CA GLU A 616 -6.35 8.19 -30.36
C GLU A 616 -6.52 6.70 -30.04
N ASP A 617 -7.10 6.35 -28.89
CA ASP A 617 -7.27 4.97 -28.46
C ASP A 617 -8.53 4.33 -29.09
N GLN A 618 -8.30 3.55 -30.16
CA GLN A 618 -9.34 2.79 -30.86
C GLN A 618 -9.71 1.47 -30.17
N SER A 619 -9.10 1.14 -29.03
CA SER A 619 -9.37 -0.13 -28.35
C SER A 619 -10.79 -0.18 -27.77
N LYS A 620 -11.35 -1.39 -27.67
CA LYS A 620 -12.63 -1.65 -26.97
C LYS A 620 -12.42 -1.97 -25.49
N THR A 621 -11.35 -1.48 -24.87
CA THR A 621 -11.03 -1.73 -23.45
C THR A 621 -11.07 -0.42 -22.68
N PHE A 622 -11.88 -0.35 -21.64
CA PHE A 622 -11.91 0.81 -20.75
C PHE A 622 -11.12 0.49 -19.49
N HIS A 623 -10.58 1.50 -18.83
CA HIS A 623 -9.94 1.33 -17.53
C HIS A 623 -10.86 1.83 -16.43
N MET A 624 -10.89 1.14 -15.30
CA MET A 624 -11.63 1.55 -14.12
C MET A 624 -10.66 1.68 -12.95
N ALA A 625 -10.63 2.86 -12.35
CA ALA A 625 -9.94 3.08 -11.11
C ALA A 625 -10.91 2.83 -9.93
N PHE A 626 -10.42 2.20 -8.88
CA PHE A 626 -11.20 1.98 -7.67
C PHE A 626 -10.35 2.07 -6.42
N ILE A 627 -11.00 2.40 -5.29
CA ILE A 627 -10.37 2.53 -3.98
C ILE A 627 -11.07 1.62 -2.98
N THR A 628 -10.27 0.99 -2.12
CA THR A 628 -10.67 0.15 -0.99
C THR A 628 -10.61 0.89 0.34
N HIS A 629 -11.02 0.26 1.44
CA HIS A 629 -10.88 0.86 2.78
C HIS A 629 -9.42 1.14 3.16
N ASN A 630 -8.44 0.37 2.66
CA ASN A 630 -7.03 0.55 3.00
C ASN A 630 -6.27 1.39 1.97
N MET A 631 -7.00 2.24 1.22
CA MET A 631 -6.45 3.35 0.43
C MET A 631 -5.46 2.95 -0.67
N VAL A 632 -5.64 1.78 -1.28
CA VAL A 632 -4.89 1.37 -2.46
C VAL A 632 -5.74 1.66 -3.70
N LEU A 633 -5.23 2.50 -4.60
CA LEU A 633 -5.87 2.78 -5.88
C LEU A 633 -5.45 1.68 -6.86
N LEU A 634 -6.44 0.97 -7.38
CA LEU A 634 -6.24 -0.17 -8.26
C LEU A 634 -6.90 0.13 -9.61
N ILE A 635 -6.16 -0.09 -10.70
CA ILE A 635 -6.67 0.09 -12.07
C ILE A 635 -6.99 -1.27 -12.67
N LEU A 636 -8.24 -1.45 -13.12
CA LEU A 636 -8.69 -2.62 -13.86
C LEU A 636 -8.83 -2.28 -15.33
N THR A 637 -8.48 -3.23 -16.20
CA THR A 637 -9.08 -3.28 -17.52
C THR A 637 -10.50 -3.80 -17.39
N LEU A 638 -11.47 -2.96 -17.75
CA LEU A 638 -12.82 -3.37 -18.09
C LEU A 638 -12.81 -3.87 -19.54
N MET A 639 -12.64 -5.19 -19.71
CA MET A 639 -12.89 -5.79 -21.01
C MET A 639 -14.41 -5.88 -21.24
N LEU A 640 -14.81 -5.41 -22.42
CA LEU A 640 -16.19 -5.37 -22.89
C LEU A 640 -16.90 -6.73 -23.01
N LEU A 641 -16.27 -7.82 -22.58
CA LEU A 641 -16.87 -9.14 -22.31
C LEU A 641 -18.03 -9.08 -21.30
N LEU A 642 -18.10 -8.04 -20.47
CA LEU A 642 -19.27 -7.79 -19.62
C LEU A 642 -20.58 -7.67 -20.41
N LEU A 643 -20.52 -7.14 -21.64
CA LEU A 643 -21.65 -6.85 -22.52
C LEU A 643 -21.81 -7.83 -23.68
N ARG A 644 -20.90 -8.82 -23.85
CA ARG A 644 -20.97 -9.81 -24.95
C ARG A 644 -22.19 -10.75 -24.94
N PHE A 645 -23.00 -10.72 -23.88
CA PHE A 645 -24.27 -11.46 -23.81
C PHE A 645 -25.51 -10.55 -23.94
N VAL A 646 -25.33 -9.29 -24.38
CA VAL A 646 -26.42 -8.31 -24.58
C VAL A 646 -26.67 -8.03 -26.08
N GLN A 647 -26.04 -8.76 -26.99
CA GLN A 647 -26.40 -8.75 -28.42
C GLN A 647 -27.22 -9.99 -28.78
#